data_AF-A0A812V5P7-F1
#
_entry.id   AF-A0A812V5P7-F1
#
_cell.length_a   1.000
_cell.length_b   1.000
_cell.length_c   1.000
_cell.angle_alpha   90.00
_cell.angle_beta   90.00
_cell.angle_gamma   90.00
#
_symmetry.space_group_name_H-M   'P 1'
#
loop_
_entity.id
_entity.type
_entity.pdbx_description
1 polymer ?
#
loop_
_entity_poly.entity_id
_entity_poly.type
_entity_poly.pdbx_seq_one_letter_code
_entity_poly.pdbx_strand_id
1 'polypeptide(L)'
;MEAQGATAELVEYLQAAYIQDSPLEPETINKWLLQIPPQALQWTSTTDDDMPPLHYACMNEATDPGQLYAAVARLLEHGADPQAKDSDGDTALQAVLSLATQDEEPPDQEAAQAHYAVVRALIHCPKQELGEPELRSLCGWLRSRVPENGQKQVLTELERRVGREATARAWTSEMFMQYLEQSAYEEKRPLQASVVQQYLAAGACPSISQNGASALLLMVLNPYSSYEEMVPICRMVLQKSPQVVCQRDGFKLSPLDWASDYENIAAQHNVPPNPAALLALLPAVVELAPEMADASGARCLKVSATGITGEARPETSLRFLEGDRVRCRVEAPGGTTAWEEGTVVALWYRDKCWPRSFPGAPYEIKLDIGQLVYALSDNDVMIRSEAQKAPSAGLPTKVSGGRFCKRQREDGSWELLDTKSGKSRACSPPDSDEEQQKLMLRLLQEAGLEGTLPSTFPTLPLWYTEEEKEFLKGTSVDTLLQGAHIANVKDLQAMQSCCEQLDIFTSPPSLEQLRWAASVVASRAFDSSAAGVILAPFADALNHSSAAPHTRMRDCGEQLLFHAERDISAGEEIFNCYGMQGNTQWLLNGGFRDSSRPCDDLLVTPADVVSSALAHMRFCKEDYLFARLSLLQDFGIGSGSFCISPTDILPDELATMLLVICMTDAEFAKYHQQRAGRTAARCLFGSTLLPNLF
;
A
#
# COMPACT_ATOMS: atom_id res chain seq x y z
N MET A 1 40.08 3.08 -39.99
CA MET A 1 40.25 1.63 -39.74
C MET A 1 41.25 1.36 -38.63
N GLU A 2 42.53 1.76 -38.71
CA GLU A 2 43.50 1.50 -37.63
C GLU A 2 43.12 2.12 -36.27
N ALA A 3 42.66 3.37 -36.24
CA ALA A 3 42.25 4.03 -34.99
C ALA A 3 41.01 3.43 -34.31
N GLN A 4 40.08 2.86 -35.09
CA GLN A 4 38.89 2.17 -34.57
C GLN A 4 39.25 0.82 -33.94
N GLY A 5 40.22 0.09 -34.51
CA GLY A 5 40.73 -1.15 -33.94
C GLY A 5 41.41 -0.94 -32.59
N ALA A 6 42.25 0.10 -32.48
CA ALA A 6 42.97 0.41 -31.24
C ALA A 6 42.04 0.84 -30.09
N THR A 7 40.91 1.52 -30.37
CA THR A 7 39.93 1.82 -29.33
C THR A 7 39.20 0.56 -28.85
N ALA A 8 38.83 -0.35 -29.76
CA ALA A 8 38.23 -1.63 -29.39
C ALA A 8 39.17 -2.46 -28.50
N GLU A 9 40.47 -2.50 -28.81
CA GLU A 9 41.48 -3.19 -27.99
C GLU A 9 41.57 -2.63 -26.55
N LEU A 10 41.50 -1.29 -26.39
CA LEU A 10 41.48 -0.67 -25.06
C LEU A 10 40.23 -1.09 -24.26
N VAL A 11 39.05 -1.07 -24.90
CA VAL A 11 37.79 -1.46 -24.25
C VAL A 11 37.80 -2.94 -23.87
N GLU A 12 38.25 -3.81 -24.78
CA GLU A 12 38.43 -5.25 -24.51
C GLU A 12 39.39 -5.50 -23.35
N TYR A 13 40.47 -4.72 -23.22
CA TYR A 13 41.37 -4.84 -22.08
C TYR A 13 40.71 -4.45 -20.76
N LEU A 14 40.00 -3.32 -20.70
CA LEU A 14 39.31 -2.89 -19.48
C LEU A 14 38.27 -3.93 -19.05
N GLN A 15 37.52 -4.46 -20.02
CA GLN A 15 36.53 -5.51 -19.79
C GLN A 15 37.18 -6.82 -19.33
N ALA A 16 38.22 -7.28 -20.02
CA ALA A 16 38.93 -8.51 -19.65
C ALA A 16 39.53 -8.39 -18.24
N ALA A 17 40.08 -7.22 -17.91
CA ALA A 17 40.61 -6.95 -16.59
C ALA A 17 39.54 -7.04 -15.50
N TYR A 18 38.36 -6.45 -15.74
CA TYR A 18 37.21 -6.54 -14.85
C TYR A 18 36.67 -7.97 -14.70
N ILE A 19 36.42 -8.68 -15.81
CA ILE A 19 35.86 -10.06 -15.79
C ILE A 19 36.81 -11.05 -15.12
N GLN A 20 38.13 -10.88 -15.32
CA GLN A 20 39.15 -11.77 -14.78
C GLN A 20 39.66 -11.34 -13.41
N ASP A 21 39.12 -10.25 -12.84
CA ASP A 21 39.56 -9.65 -11.58
C ASP A 21 41.09 -9.44 -11.54
N SER A 22 41.62 -8.86 -12.63
CA SER A 22 43.05 -8.61 -12.80
C SER A 22 43.37 -7.12 -12.79
N PRO A 23 44.53 -6.72 -12.25
CA PRO A 23 44.87 -5.31 -12.05
C PRO A 23 45.07 -4.58 -13.38
N LEU A 24 44.58 -3.33 -13.42
CA LEU A 24 44.80 -2.40 -14.51
C LEU A 24 46.20 -1.78 -14.43
N GLU A 25 46.88 -1.71 -15.56
CA GLU A 25 48.20 -1.07 -15.69
C GLU A 25 48.07 0.30 -16.36
N PRO A 26 48.28 1.41 -15.63
CA PRO A 26 48.16 2.77 -16.18
C PRO A 26 49.09 3.03 -17.36
N GLU A 27 50.29 2.44 -17.38
CA GLU A 27 51.24 2.54 -18.49
C GLU A 27 50.69 1.91 -19.77
N THR A 28 50.01 0.77 -19.65
CA THR A 28 49.37 0.06 -20.76
C THR A 28 48.21 0.86 -21.33
N ILE A 29 47.36 1.42 -20.46
CA ILE A 29 46.27 2.33 -20.85
C ILE A 29 46.84 3.57 -21.58
N ASN A 30 47.87 4.21 -21.02
CA ASN A 30 48.52 5.37 -21.63
C ASN A 30 49.11 5.05 -23.01
N LYS A 31 49.69 3.86 -23.19
CA LYS A 31 50.27 3.45 -24.46
C LYS A 31 49.21 3.38 -25.56
N TRP A 32 48.01 2.87 -25.28
CA TRP A 32 46.90 2.90 -26.25
C TRP A 32 46.37 4.31 -26.46
N LEU A 33 46.14 5.08 -25.39
CA LEU A 33 45.63 6.44 -25.50
C LEU A 33 46.55 7.37 -26.33
N LEU A 34 47.87 7.19 -26.26
CA LEU A 34 48.84 7.94 -27.08
C LEU A 34 48.83 7.56 -28.57
N GLN A 35 48.35 6.36 -28.91
CA GLN A 35 48.29 5.88 -30.29
C GLN A 35 46.99 6.30 -31.00
N ILE A 36 45.98 6.70 -30.25
CA ILE A 36 44.66 7.03 -30.79
C ILE A 36 44.48 8.56 -30.79
N PRO A 37 44.19 9.18 -31.96
CA PRO A 37 43.84 10.61 -31.98
C PRO A 37 42.61 10.87 -31.09
N PRO A 38 42.55 11.95 -30.28
CA PRO A 38 41.43 12.22 -29.38
C PRO A 38 40.05 12.24 -30.05
N GLN A 39 40.00 12.64 -31.32
CA GLN A 39 38.77 12.71 -32.13
C GLN A 39 38.31 11.35 -32.68
N ALA A 40 39.16 10.33 -32.59
CA ALA A 40 38.91 8.98 -33.06
C ALA A 40 38.58 7.99 -31.93
N LEU A 41 38.72 8.41 -30.66
CA LEU A 41 38.29 7.62 -29.50
C LEU A 41 36.77 7.51 -29.46
N GLN A 42 36.28 6.27 -29.53
CA GLN A 42 34.89 5.90 -29.31
C GLN A 42 34.73 5.25 -27.94
N TRP A 43 34.00 5.90 -27.03
CA TRP A 43 33.75 5.42 -25.67
C TRP A 43 32.45 4.61 -25.56
N THR A 44 32.13 3.85 -26.60
CA THR A 44 30.92 3.01 -26.66
C THR A 44 31.29 1.56 -26.34
N SER A 45 30.40 0.83 -25.66
CA SER A 45 30.60 -0.61 -25.44
C SER A 45 30.67 -1.34 -26.79
N THR A 46 31.35 -2.47 -26.81
CA THR A 46 31.48 -3.35 -27.98
C THR A 46 30.67 -4.65 -27.82
N THR A 47 29.89 -4.77 -26.75
CA THR A 47 29.27 -6.02 -26.26
C THR A 47 27.80 -5.83 -25.88
N ASP A 48 27.06 -6.95 -25.81
CA ASP A 48 25.62 -7.00 -25.55
C ASP A 48 25.20 -6.48 -24.14
N ASP A 49 26.14 -6.32 -23.21
CA ASP A 49 25.86 -5.88 -21.83
C ASP A 49 25.72 -4.35 -21.66
N ASP A 50 25.86 -3.57 -22.74
CA ASP A 50 25.67 -2.10 -22.79
C ASP A 50 26.45 -1.25 -21.75
N MET A 51 27.42 -1.82 -21.04
CA MET A 51 28.19 -1.12 -20.00
C MET A 51 29.28 -0.20 -20.59
N PRO A 52 29.34 1.10 -20.20
CA PRO A 52 30.36 2.01 -20.69
C PRO A 52 31.79 1.62 -20.25
N PRO A 53 32.83 1.88 -21.07
CA PRO A 53 34.21 1.50 -20.74
C PRO A 53 34.75 2.07 -19.42
N LEU A 54 34.23 3.24 -19.00
CA LEU A 54 34.63 3.86 -17.74
C LEU A 54 34.18 3.04 -16.52
N HIS A 55 33.01 2.38 -16.58
CA HIS A 55 32.50 1.53 -15.49
C HIS A 55 33.41 0.34 -15.23
N TYR A 56 33.88 -0.35 -16.27
CA TYR A 56 34.84 -1.45 -16.11
C TYR A 56 36.11 -1.02 -15.37
N ALA A 57 36.61 0.17 -15.67
CA ALA A 57 37.78 0.71 -14.96
C ALA A 57 37.45 1.09 -13.51
N CYS A 58 36.30 1.73 -13.28
CA CYS A 58 35.87 2.20 -11.97
C CYS A 58 35.53 1.06 -10.99
N MET A 59 35.11 -0.11 -11.49
CA MET A 59 34.70 -1.26 -10.68
C MET A 59 35.79 -2.34 -10.55
N ASN A 60 37.03 -2.08 -10.98
CA ASN A 60 38.14 -3.02 -10.87
C ASN A 60 38.85 -2.90 -9.50
N GLU A 61 38.36 -3.64 -8.51
CA GLU A 61 38.88 -3.63 -7.13
C GLU A 61 40.25 -4.33 -7.00
N ALA A 62 40.62 -5.19 -7.96
CA ALA A 62 41.93 -5.85 -8.00
C ALA A 62 43.12 -4.91 -8.26
N THR A 63 42.88 -3.67 -8.67
CA THR A 63 43.94 -2.69 -8.96
C THR A 63 44.38 -1.92 -7.72
N ASP A 64 45.70 -1.76 -7.55
CA ASP A 64 46.27 -0.90 -6.49
C ASP A 64 45.61 0.50 -6.50
N PRO A 65 45.18 1.06 -5.36
CA PRO A 65 44.45 2.33 -5.32
C PRO A 65 45.15 3.51 -6.02
N GLY A 66 46.48 3.57 -5.98
CA GLY A 66 47.25 4.62 -6.66
C GLY A 66 47.24 4.44 -8.18
N GLN A 67 47.37 3.19 -8.64
CA GLN A 67 47.27 2.84 -10.06
C GLN A 67 45.84 3.01 -10.58
N LEU A 68 44.84 2.63 -9.80
CA LEU A 68 43.43 2.76 -10.13
C LEU A 68 43.02 4.23 -10.31
N TYR A 69 43.44 5.11 -9.38
CA TYR A 69 43.27 6.55 -9.54
C TYR A 69 43.89 7.05 -10.86
N ALA A 70 45.12 6.62 -11.16
CA ALA A 70 45.82 7.04 -12.37
C ALA A 70 45.13 6.54 -13.64
N ALA A 71 44.69 5.27 -13.67
CA ALA A 71 43.95 4.68 -14.78
C ALA A 71 42.66 5.46 -15.07
N VAL A 72 41.81 5.64 -14.06
CA VAL A 72 40.53 6.36 -14.20
C VAL A 72 40.75 7.82 -14.61
N ALA A 73 41.71 8.52 -13.98
CA ALA A 73 42.04 9.90 -14.33
C ALA A 73 42.48 10.03 -15.80
N ARG A 74 43.27 9.09 -16.32
CA ARG A 74 43.71 9.10 -17.72
C ARG A 74 42.58 8.90 -18.71
N LEU A 75 41.64 7.99 -18.41
CA LEU A 75 40.45 7.79 -19.24
C LEU A 75 39.60 9.08 -19.29
N LEU A 76 39.38 9.72 -18.15
CA LEU A 76 38.64 10.99 -18.05
C LEU A 76 39.34 12.14 -18.80
N GLU A 77 40.67 12.26 -18.69
CA GLU A 77 41.48 13.25 -19.43
C GLU A 77 41.36 13.07 -20.96
N HIS A 78 41.20 11.84 -21.44
CA HIS A 78 41.07 11.51 -22.87
C HIS A 78 39.61 11.43 -23.35
N GLY A 79 38.66 11.90 -22.53
CA GLY A 79 37.30 12.17 -22.96
C GLY A 79 36.29 11.05 -22.67
N ALA A 80 36.64 10.05 -21.85
CA ALA A 80 35.64 9.15 -21.30
C ALA A 80 34.56 9.96 -20.57
N ASP A 81 33.30 9.66 -20.83
CA ASP A 81 32.17 10.43 -20.31
C ASP A 81 31.76 9.91 -18.92
N PRO A 82 31.97 10.67 -17.84
CA PRO A 82 31.52 10.28 -16.49
C PRO A 82 30.00 10.23 -16.34
N GLN A 83 29.24 10.85 -17.26
CA GLN A 83 27.78 10.88 -17.26
C GLN A 83 27.16 9.77 -18.11
N ALA A 84 27.98 8.95 -18.79
CA ALA A 84 27.49 7.76 -19.47
C ALA A 84 26.82 6.83 -18.46
N LYS A 85 25.69 6.24 -18.86
CA LYS A 85 24.90 5.34 -18.02
C LYS A 85 25.06 3.91 -18.51
N ASP A 86 25.11 2.97 -17.57
CA ASP A 86 25.01 1.55 -17.86
C ASP A 86 23.55 1.11 -18.10
N SER A 87 23.36 -0.20 -18.21
CA SER A 87 22.06 -0.85 -18.41
C SER A 87 21.11 -0.69 -17.20
N ASP A 88 21.65 -0.46 -16.00
CA ASP A 88 20.88 -0.16 -14.79
C ASP A 88 20.52 1.33 -14.69
N GLY A 89 21.07 2.17 -15.57
CA GLY A 89 20.83 3.61 -15.62
C GLY A 89 21.75 4.43 -14.71
N ASP A 90 22.79 3.79 -14.18
CA ASP A 90 23.77 4.36 -13.26
C ASP A 90 24.99 4.91 -13.99
N THR A 91 25.44 6.09 -13.54
CA THR A 91 26.76 6.63 -13.91
C THR A 91 27.88 5.87 -13.21
N ALA A 92 29.12 6.00 -13.69
CA ALA A 92 30.26 5.35 -13.07
C ALA A 92 30.41 5.73 -11.57
N LEU A 93 30.06 6.97 -11.19
CA LEU A 93 30.04 7.39 -9.79
C LEU A 93 28.96 6.66 -8.98
N GLN A 94 27.75 6.52 -9.53
CA GLN A 94 26.63 5.84 -8.86
C GLN A 94 26.91 4.35 -8.69
N ALA A 95 27.42 3.68 -9.72
CA ALA A 95 27.77 2.27 -9.68
C ALA A 95 28.79 1.96 -8.57
N VAL A 96 29.85 2.77 -8.44
CA VAL A 96 30.87 2.60 -7.39
C VAL A 96 30.31 2.86 -5.99
N LEU A 97 29.45 3.88 -5.83
CA LEU A 97 28.82 4.15 -4.53
C LEU A 97 27.82 3.05 -4.14
N SER A 98 27.08 2.51 -5.11
CA SER A 98 26.18 1.37 -4.93
C SER A 98 26.97 0.14 -4.48
N LEU A 99 28.03 -0.23 -5.22
CA LEU A 99 28.90 -1.35 -4.88
C LEU A 99 29.52 -1.20 -3.48
N ALA A 100 30.03 -0.02 -3.16
CA ALA A 100 30.61 0.29 -1.84
C ALA A 100 29.60 0.26 -0.67
N THR A 101 28.29 0.21 -0.96
CA THR A 101 27.23 0.21 0.03
C THR A 101 26.38 -1.07 0.06
N GLN A 102 26.54 -1.97 -0.91
CA GLN A 102 25.78 -3.22 -1.04
C GLN A 102 26.04 -4.25 0.08
N ASP A 103 27.27 -4.33 0.61
CA ASP A 103 27.62 -5.34 1.61
C ASP A 103 27.36 -4.88 3.05
N GLU A 104 26.69 -5.73 3.85
CA GLU A 104 26.48 -5.48 5.30
C GLU A 104 27.80 -5.55 6.09
N GLU A 105 28.76 -6.33 5.62
CA GLU A 105 30.11 -6.34 6.19
C GLU A 105 30.91 -5.14 5.65
N PRO A 106 31.74 -4.50 6.48
CA PRO A 106 32.66 -3.49 5.98
C PRO A 106 33.54 -4.14 4.89
N PRO A 107 33.67 -3.53 3.70
CA PRO A 107 34.55 -4.06 2.68
C PRO A 107 35.94 -4.24 3.26
N ASP A 108 36.71 -5.19 2.72
CA ASP A 108 38.09 -5.32 3.12
C ASP A 108 38.84 -3.99 2.87
N GLN A 109 39.97 -3.85 3.55
CA GLN A 109 40.70 -2.59 3.54
C GLN A 109 41.20 -2.20 2.14
N GLU A 110 41.34 -3.16 1.22
CA GLU A 110 41.83 -2.93 -0.14
C GLU A 110 40.70 -2.41 -1.03
N ALA A 111 39.53 -3.06 -1.04
CA ALA A 111 38.35 -2.62 -1.77
C ALA A 111 37.88 -1.21 -1.32
N ALA A 112 37.88 -0.94 -0.02
CA ALA A 112 37.53 0.39 0.50
C ALA A 112 38.47 1.50 -0.02
N GLN A 113 39.78 1.20 -0.15
CA GLN A 113 40.75 2.15 -0.70
C GLN A 113 40.63 2.29 -2.23
N ALA A 114 40.27 1.22 -2.93
CA ALA A 114 39.97 1.25 -4.36
C ALA A 114 38.76 2.16 -4.65
N HIS A 115 37.63 1.97 -3.95
CA HIS A 115 36.46 2.86 -4.08
C HIS A 115 36.82 4.32 -3.78
N TYR A 116 37.60 4.54 -2.72
CA TYR A 116 38.08 5.88 -2.36
C TYR A 116 38.91 6.54 -3.46
N ALA A 117 39.82 5.78 -4.09
CA ALA A 117 40.62 6.26 -5.21
C ALA A 117 39.75 6.63 -6.42
N VAL A 118 38.78 5.78 -6.78
CA VAL A 118 37.89 6.00 -7.91
C VAL A 118 37.00 7.22 -7.70
N VAL A 119 36.34 7.32 -6.54
CA VAL A 119 35.50 8.47 -6.18
C VAL A 119 36.30 9.77 -6.24
N ARG A 120 37.55 9.76 -5.75
CA ARG A 120 38.43 10.92 -5.90
C ARG A 120 38.69 11.25 -7.37
N ALA A 121 39.05 10.29 -8.21
CA ALA A 121 39.33 10.55 -9.63
C ALA A 121 38.11 11.16 -10.35
N LEU A 122 36.91 10.62 -10.10
CA LEU A 122 35.65 11.11 -10.67
C LEU A 122 35.30 12.53 -10.21
N ILE A 123 35.40 12.82 -8.90
CA ILE A 123 35.14 14.16 -8.35
C ILE A 123 36.17 15.20 -8.86
N HIS A 124 37.39 14.80 -9.24
CA HIS A 124 38.37 15.72 -9.85
C HIS A 124 38.02 16.06 -11.31
N CYS A 125 37.27 15.23 -12.03
CA CYS A 125 36.93 15.45 -13.43
C CYS A 125 35.84 16.52 -13.61
N PRO A 126 36.12 17.67 -14.26
CA PRO A 126 35.16 18.79 -14.38
C PRO A 126 33.84 18.43 -15.07
N LYS A 127 33.83 17.37 -15.88
CA LYS A 127 32.63 16.88 -16.58
C LYS A 127 31.70 16.05 -15.69
N GLN A 128 32.18 15.55 -14.55
CA GLN A 128 31.34 14.88 -13.56
C GLN A 128 30.36 15.91 -12.98
N GLU A 129 29.07 15.71 -13.23
CA GLU A 129 28.05 16.55 -12.61
C GLU A 129 27.89 16.13 -11.15
N LEU A 130 27.83 17.12 -10.27
CA LEU A 130 27.72 16.94 -8.82
C LEU A 130 26.52 17.76 -8.33
N GLY A 131 25.31 17.27 -8.62
CA GLY A 131 24.07 17.86 -8.17
C GLY A 131 23.76 17.51 -6.71
N GLU A 132 22.58 17.92 -6.25
CA GLU A 132 22.12 17.57 -4.90
C GLU A 132 22.01 16.05 -4.64
N PRO A 133 21.52 15.21 -5.58
CA PRO A 133 21.48 13.77 -5.39
C PRO A 133 22.87 13.15 -5.21
N GLU A 134 23.83 13.54 -6.06
CA GLU A 134 25.20 13.01 -6.02
C GLU A 134 25.91 13.43 -4.73
N LEU A 135 25.76 14.70 -4.31
CA LEU A 135 26.32 15.18 -3.05
C LEU A 135 25.78 14.42 -1.85
N ARG A 136 24.49 14.06 -1.86
CA ARG A 136 23.87 13.28 -0.79
C ARG A 136 24.46 11.87 -0.73
N SER A 137 24.47 11.14 -1.85
CA SER A 137 25.03 9.78 -1.90
C SER A 137 26.50 9.76 -1.49
N LEU A 138 27.27 10.76 -1.95
CA LEU A 138 28.66 10.94 -1.55
C LEU A 138 28.83 11.18 -0.04
N CYS A 139 28.06 12.08 0.55
CA CYS A 139 28.16 12.37 1.98
C CYS A 139 27.74 11.15 2.83
N GLY A 140 26.71 10.41 2.41
CA GLY A 140 26.28 9.16 3.06
C GLY A 140 27.36 8.07 3.01
N TRP A 141 28.00 7.88 1.86
CA TRP A 141 29.14 6.97 1.70
C TRP A 141 30.36 7.42 2.53
N LEU A 142 30.70 8.72 2.51
CA LEU A 142 31.80 9.27 3.30
C LEU A 142 31.62 9.02 4.79
N ARG A 143 30.39 9.20 5.31
CA ARG A 143 30.04 8.94 6.70
C ARG A 143 30.23 7.47 7.06
N SER A 144 29.74 6.57 6.21
CA SER A 144 29.61 5.13 6.53
C SER A 144 30.88 4.32 6.27
N ARG A 145 31.67 4.68 5.25
CA ARG A 145 32.77 3.84 4.74
C ARG A 145 34.16 4.48 4.82
N VAL A 146 34.26 5.80 4.97
CA VAL A 146 35.54 6.52 4.87
C VAL A 146 36.01 7.06 6.22
N PRO A 147 37.28 6.84 6.63
CA PRO A 147 37.81 7.40 7.87
C PRO A 147 37.94 8.93 7.83
N GLU A 148 37.94 9.58 9.01
CA GLU A 148 37.90 11.05 9.15
C GLU A 148 38.91 11.82 8.28
N ASN A 149 40.14 11.32 8.17
CA ASN A 149 41.18 11.97 7.35
C ASN A 149 40.82 11.95 5.85
N GLY A 150 40.21 10.86 5.37
CA GLY A 150 39.73 10.74 3.99
C GLY A 150 38.50 11.61 3.75
N GLN A 151 37.59 11.68 4.73
CA GLN A 151 36.41 12.55 4.66
C GLN A 151 36.79 14.01 4.42
N LYS A 152 37.77 14.55 5.18
CA LYS A 152 38.23 15.93 5.02
C LYS A 152 38.77 16.23 3.63
N GLN A 153 39.49 15.29 3.01
CA GLN A 153 40.05 15.47 1.68
C GLN A 153 38.96 15.56 0.62
N VAL A 154 37.99 14.63 0.64
CA VAL A 154 36.89 14.63 -0.32
C VAL A 154 35.97 15.83 -0.12
N LEU A 155 35.64 16.18 1.13
CA LEU A 155 34.84 17.38 1.44
C LEU A 155 35.52 18.65 0.93
N THR A 156 36.84 18.82 1.12
CA THR A 156 37.58 19.98 0.60
C THR A 156 37.49 20.07 -0.92
N GLU A 157 37.56 18.93 -1.61
CA GLU A 157 37.44 18.90 -3.07
C GLU A 157 36.00 19.20 -3.53
N LEU A 158 34.98 18.71 -2.82
CA LEU A 158 33.58 19.06 -3.07
C LEU A 158 33.34 20.56 -2.86
N GLU A 159 33.85 21.16 -1.77
CA GLU A 159 33.77 22.60 -1.54
C GLU A 159 34.39 23.42 -2.69
N ARG A 160 35.50 22.93 -3.28
CA ARG A 160 36.13 23.55 -4.45
C ARG A 160 35.27 23.43 -5.72
N ARG A 161 34.56 22.30 -5.87
CA ARG A 161 33.79 21.94 -7.07
C ARG A 161 32.39 22.55 -7.12
N VAL A 162 31.63 22.41 -6.03
CA VAL A 162 30.21 22.80 -5.95
C VAL A 162 29.97 23.99 -5.02
N GLY A 163 31.00 24.43 -4.29
CA GLY A 163 30.92 25.54 -3.36
C GLY A 163 30.68 25.08 -1.92
N ARG A 164 31.23 25.86 -0.99
CA ARG A 164 31.22 25.57 0.45
C ARG A 164 29.81 25.41 1.03
N GLU A 165 28.87 26.22 0.59
CA GLU A 165 27.50 26.20 1.11
C GLU A 165 26.76 24.91 0.76
N ALA A 166 26.83 24.47 -0.50
CA ALA A 166 26.19 23.24 -0.95
C ALA A 166 26.79 22.00 -0.26
N THR A 167 28.12 21.92 -0.17
CA THR A 167 28.82 20.83 0.52
C THR A 167 28.50 20.82 2.01
N ALA A 168 28.57 21.97 2.69
CA ALA A 168 28.27 22.08 4.11
C ALA A 168 26.81 21.67 4.38
N ARG A 169 25.86 22.08 3.53
CA ARG A 169 24.45 21.69 3.65
C ARG A 169 24.26 20.18 3.53
N ALA A 170 24.87 19.54 2.53
CA ALA A 170 24.78 18.08 2.34
C ALA A 170 25.40 17.32 3.53
N TRP A 171 26.64 17.66 3.89
CA TRP A 171 27.35 17.03 4.99
C TRP A 171 26.66 17.23 6.35
N THR A 172 26.20 18.45 6.64
CA THR A 172 25.49 18.75 7.90
C THR A 172 24.16 17.99 7.98
N SER A 173 23.49 17.77 6.85
CA SER A 173 22.26 16.96 6.81
C SER A 173 22.54 15.49 7.13
N GLU A 174 23.65 14.95 6.65
CA GLU A 174 24.10 13.58 6.98
C GLU A 174 24.45 13.43 8.46
N MET A 175 25.20 14.38 9.03
CA MET A 175 25.51 14.38 10.45
C MET A 175 24.24 14.52 11.32
N PHE A 176 23.23 15.24 10.82
CA PHE A 176 21.94 15.33 11.49
C PHE A 176 21.19 13.99 11.46
N MET A 177 21.14 13.29 10.32
CA MET A 177 20.58 11.94 10.22
C MET A 177 21.27 10.98 11.18
N GLN A 178 22.61 11.01 11.23
CA GLN A 178 23.40 10.19 12.17
C GLN A 178 23.03 10.47 13.63
N TYR A 179 22.91 11.74 14.01
CA TYR A 179 22.52 12.09 15.38
C TYR A 179 21.15 11.49 15.75
N LEU A 180 20.20 11.50 14.82
CA LEU A 180 18.88 10.91 15.03
C LEU A 180 18.93 9.38 15.13
N GLU A 181 19.65 8.71 14.22
CA GLU A 181 19.87 7.26 14.22
C GLU A 181 20.50 6.79 15.53
N GLN A 182 21.61 7.43 15.93
CA GLN A 182 22.34 7.09 17.15
C GLN A 182 21.48 7.31 18.39
N SER A 183 20.74 8.41 18.45
CA SER A 183 19.87 8.70 19.58
C SER A 183 18.75 7.65 19.73
N ALA A 184 18.17 7.18 18.62
CA ALA A 184 17.09 6.22 18.63
C ALA A 184 17.55 4.77 18.87
N TYR A 185 18.59 4.30 18.17
CA TYR A 185 18.91 2.88 18.09
C TYR A 185 20.17 2.48 18.88
N GLU A 186 21.19 3.33 18.93
CA GLU A 186 22.46 3.03 19.60
C GLU A 186 22.45 3.46 21.07
N GLU A 187 22.26 4.76 21.32
CA GLU A 187 22.34 5.39 22.63
C GLU A 187 21.01 5.31 23.40
N LYS A 188 19.89 5.08 22.68
CA LYS A 188 18.55 4.93 23.25
C LYS A 188 18.17 6.06 24.21
N ARG A 189 18.34 7.30 23.75
CA ARG A 189 18.21 8.53 24.54
C ARG A 189 17.26 9.54 23.90
N PRO A 190 16.69 10.46 24.69
CA PRO A 190 15.87 11.55 24.15
C PRO A 190 16.67 12.45 23.22
N LEU A 191 15.96 13.00 22.22
CA LEU A 191 16.46 14.10 21.41
C LEU A 191 16.56 15.37 22.23
N GLN A 192 17.49 16.25 21.86
CA GLN A 192 17.70 17.54 22.50
C GLN A 192 17.36 18.65 21.52
N ALA A 193 16.40 19.51 21.89
CA ALA A 193 15.98 20.62 21.03
C ALA A 193 17.14 21.54 20.63
N SER A 194 18.10 21.77 21.54
CA SER A 194 19.30 22.59 21.29
C SER A 194 20.22 22.00 20.22
N VAL A 195 20.39 20.67 20.19
CA VAL A 195 21.23 19.99 19.21
C VAL A 195 20.56 20.00 17.84
N VAL A 196 19.25 19.70 17.78
CA VAL A 196 18.45 19.80 16.55
C VAL A 196 18.53 21.23 16.00
N GLN A 197 18.38 22.25 16.84
CA GLN A 197 18.48 23.66 16.45
C GLN A 197 19.85 23.98 15.84
N GLN A 198 20.95 23.48 16.43
CA GLN A 198 22.30 23.70 15.91
C GLN A 198 22.46 23.13 14.50
N TYR A 199 21.99 21.90 14.25
CA TYR A 199 22.04 21.30 12.91
C TYR A 199 21.21 22.08 11.89
N LEU A 200 19.98 22.47 12.23
CA LEU A 200 19.10 23.24 11.34
C LEU A 200 19.66 24.65 11.05
N ALA A 201 20.31 25.28 12.03
CA ALA A 201 20.99 26.56 11.88
C ALA A 201 22.26 26.44 11.03
N ALA A 202 22.98 25.31 11.12
CA ALA A 202 24.13 24.99 10.28
C ALA A 202 23.73 24.56 8.84
N GLY A 203 22.44 24.47 8.55
CA GLY A 203 21.92 24.26 7.19
C GLY A 203 21.40 22.85 6.93
N ALA A 204 21.29 21.97 7.92
CA ALA A 204 20.69 20.65 7.74
C ALA A 204 19.31 20.75 7.07
N CYS A 205 19.05 19.88 6.10
CA CYS A 205 17.82 19.82 5.33
C CYS A 205 16.99 18.60 5.76
N PRO A 206 15.89 18.77 6.53
CA PRO A 206 15.10 17.66 7.05
C PRO A 206 14.42 16.80 5.98
N SER A 207 14.20 17.34 4.78
CA SER A 207 13.60 16.60 3.67
C SER A 207 14.57 15.66 2.96
N ILE A 208 15.83 15.60 3.37
CA ILE A 208 16.76 14.58 2.89
C ILE A 208 16.38 13.24 3.52
N SER A 209 16.27 12.21 2.70
CA SER A 209 16.02 10.84 3.12
C SER A 209 17.14 9.92 2.64
N GLN A 210 17.49 8.93 3.45
CA GLN A 210 18.39 7.83 3.10
C GLN A 210 17.65 6.50 3.30
N ASN A 211 17.69 5.60 2.32
CA ASN A 211 17.03 4.30 2.38
C ASN A 211 15.54 4.38 2.81
N GLY A 212 14.84 5.44 2.38
CA GLY A 212 13.45 5.70 2.74
C GLY A 212 13.23 6.33 4.13
N ALA A 213 14.26 6.47 4.96
CA ALA A 213 14.19 7.14 6.26
C ALA A 213 14.47 8.64 6.14
N SER A 214 13.50 9.48 6.51
CA SER A 214 13.68 10.93 6.62
C SER A 214 14.04 11.36 8.04
N ALA A 215 14.55 12.58 8.20
CA ALA A 215 14.83 13.12 9.53
C ALA A 215 13.57 13.14 10.42
N LEU A 216 12.42 13.56 9.86
CA LEU A 216 11.16 13.56 10.62
C LEU A 216 10.72 12.15 11.01
N LEU A 217 10.93 11.16 10.14
CA LEU A 217 10.61 9.77 10.45
C LEU A 217 11.48 9.25 11.60
N LEU A 218 12.81 9.42 11.54
CA LEU A 218 13.71 9.01 12.62
C LEU A 218 13.40 9.70 13.96
N MET A 219 12.96 10.96 13.91
CA MET A 219 12.50 11.68 15.09
C MET A 219 11.26 11.05 15.72
N VAL A 220 10.30 10.63 14.90
CA VAL A 220 9.07 9.96 15.35
C VAL A 220 9.36 8.56 15.89
N LEU A 221 10.30 7.84 15.27
CA LEU A 221 10.75 6.51 15.71
C LEU A 221 11.58 6.53 17.00
N ASN A 222 11.84 7.71 17.60
CA ASN A 222 12.52 7.84 18.90
C ASN A 222 11.49 7.91 20.05
N PRO A 223 11.27 6.82 20.82
CA PRO A 223 10.27 6.80 21.90
C PRO A 223 10.77 7.41 23.22
N TYR A 224 11.99 7.96 23.27
CA TYR A 224 12.63 8.40 24.52
C TYR A 224 12.36 9.87 24.85
N SER A 225 11.99 10.67 23.85
CA SER A 225 11.80 12.12 23.98
C SER A 225 10.51 12.46 24.72
N SER A 226 10.55 13.48 25.59
CA SER A 226 9.34 13.98 26.25
C SER A 226 8.53 14.87 25.32
N TYR A 227 7.26 15.09 25.65
CA TYR A 227 6.39 16.00 24.88
C TYR A 227 6.95 17.43 24.84
N GLU A 228 7.51 17.93 25.94
CA GLU A 228 8.10 19.26 26.03
C GLU A 228 9.31 19.45 25.12
N GLU A 229 10.12 18.41 24.93
CA GLU A 229 11.24 18.43 23.98
C GLU A 229 10.75 18.29 22.53
N MET A 230 9.75 17.44 22.29
CA MET A 230 9.24 17.20 20.93
C MET A 230 8.52 18.41 20.33
N VAL A 231 7.83 19.22 21.15
CA VAL A 231 7.11 20.43 20.66
C VAL A 231 8.02 21.41 19.90
N PRO A 232 9.12 21.94 20.47
CA PRO A 232 10.01 22.83 19.75
C PRO A 232 10.73 22.12 18.60
N ILE A 233 11.09 20.83 18.76
CA ILE A 233 11.75 20.03 17.73
C ILE A 233 10.88 19.92 16.46
N CYS A 234 9.62 19.48 16.59
CA CYS A 234 8.69 19.34 15.46
C CYS A 234 8.47 20.69 14.78
N ARG A 235 8.28 21.77 15.54
CA ARG A 235 8.07 23.12 14.98
C ARG A 235 9.28 23.61 14.18
N MET A 236 10.50 23.46 14.72
CA MET A 236 11.72 23.89 14.00
C MET A 236 11.90 23.14 12.68
N VAL A 237 11.66 21.83 12.67
CA VAL A 237 11.76 21.00 11.48
C VAL A 237 10.72 21.39 10.43
N LEU A 238 9.46 21.56 10.83
CA LEU A 238 8.38 21.97 9.92
C LEU A 238 8.57 23.38 9.37
N GLN A 239 9.04 24.32 10.18
CA GLN A 239 9.35 25.68 9.70
C GLN A 239 10.48 25.69 8.66
N LYS A 240 11.44 24.76 8.79
CA LYS A 240 12.55 24.63 7.83
C LYS A 240 12.13 23.90 6.56
N SER A 241 11.29 22.86 6.67
CA SER A 241 10.91 22.01 5.54
C SER A 241 9.53 21.36 5.77
N PRO A 242 8.43 22.09 5.50
CA PRO A 242 7.07 21.59 5.70
C PRO A 242 6.81 20.28 4.96
N GLN A 243 7.31 20.15 3.73
CA GLN A 243 7.10 19.00 2.82
C GLN A 243 7.57 17.65 3.37
N VAL A 244 8.42 17.63 4.41
CA VAL A 244 8.93 16.40 5.02
C VAL A 244 7.80 15.54 5.62
N VAL A 245 6.66 16.15 5.97
CA VAL A 245 5.48 15.44 6.51
C VAL A 245 4.80 14.54 5.50
N CYS A 246 4.99 14.82 4.21
CA CYS A 246 4.39 14.04 3.12
C CYS A 246 5.28 12.89 2.66
N GLN A 247 6.52 12.81 3.15
CA GLN A 247 7.43 11.74 2.78
C GLN A 247 6.93 10.42 3.34
N ARG A 248 6.97 9.39 2.49
CA ARG A 248 6.54 8.04 2.83
C ARG A 248 7.75 7.12 2.80
N ASP A 249 7.81 6.19 3.73
CA ASP A 249 8.85 5.16 3.77
C ASP A 249 8.59 4.02 2.76
N GLY A 250 9.38 2.95 2.85
CA GLY A 250 9.21 1.75 2.03
C GLY A 250 7.83 1.08 2.19
N PHE A 251 7.21 1.23 3.37
CA PHE A 251 5.86 0.71 3.69
C PHE A 251 4.74 1.66 3.27
N LYS A 252 5.07 2.79 2.62
CA LYS A 252 4.13 3.84 2.21
C LYS A 252 3.47 4.57 3.40
N LEU A 253 4.06 4.50 4.59
CA LEU A 253 3.57 5.18 5.80
C LEU A 253 4.22 6.55 5.97
N SER A 254 3.46 7.54 6.45
CA SER A 254 4.01 8.87 6.77
C SER A 254 4.58 8.90 8.18
N PRO A 255 5.36 9.95 8.51
CA PRO A 255 5.73 10.20 9.90
C PRO A 255 4.54 10.31 10.85
N LEU A 256 3.36 10.78 10.40
CA LEU A 256 2.18 10.82 11.27
C LEU A 256 1.55 9.44 11.46
N ASP A 257 1.59 8.55 10.46
CA ASP A 257 1.15 7.17 10.62
C ASP A 257 2.00 6.46 11.68
N TRP A 258 3.33 6.58 11.57
CA TRP A 258 4.24 6.07 12.59
C TRP A 258 4.02 6.71 13.95
N ALA A 259 3.82 8.03 14.02
CA ALA A 259 3.56 8.70 15.29
C ALA A 259 2.27 8.20 15.95
N SER A 260 1.24 7.90 15.14
CA SER A 260 -0.01 7.33 15.65
C SER A 260 0.15 5.91 16.20
N ASP A 261 1.17 5.18 15.75
CA ASP A 261 1.52 3.83 16.20
C ASP A 261 2.63 3.81 17.28
N TYR A 262 2.63 4.83 18.15
CA TYR A 262 3.63 4.99 19.21
C TYR A 262 3.69 3.79 20.19
N GLU A 263 2.63 2.99 20.29
CA GLU A 263 2.60 1.79 21.12
C GLU A 263 3.52 0.69 20.55
N ASN A 264 3.42 0.42 19.25
CA ASN A 264 4.29 -0.56 18.59
C ASN A 264 5.74 -0.08 18.55
N ILE A 265 5.99 1.21 18.32
CA ILE A 265 7.34 1.80 18.39
C ILE A 265 7.94 1.58 19.79
N ALA A 266 7.21 1.95 20.85
CA ALA A 266 7.68 1.77 22.21
C ALA A 266 7.93 0.28 22.56
N ALA A 267 7.07 -0.62 22.08
CA ALA A 267 7.21 -2.06 22.27
C ALA A 267 8.49 -2.61 21.62
N GLN A 268 8.84 -2.18 20.41
CA GLN A 268 10.09 -2.57 19.73
C GLN A 268 11.34 -2.15 20.51
N HIS A 269 11.27 -1.01 21.19
CA HIS A 269 12.35 -0.50 22.05
C HIS A 269 12.29 -1.05 23.49
N ASN A 270 11.27 -1.85 23.81
CA ASN A 270 10.99 -2.40 25.14
C ASN A 270 10.86 -1.31 26.23
N VAL A 271 10.15 -0.23 25.91
CA VAL A 271 9.85 0.89 26.81
C VAL A 271 8.34 1.13 26.93
N PRO A 272 7.86 1.84 27.98
CA PRO A 272 6.45 2.19 28.08
C PRO A 272 5.95 3.03 26.89
N PRO A 273 4.67 2.89 26.48
CA PRO A 273 4.10 3.70 25.42
C PRO A 273 4.29 5.21 25.66
N ASN A 274 4.83 5.90 24.66
CA ASN A 274 5.11 7.33 24.73
C ASN A 274 4.54 8.07 23.50
N PRO A 275 3.43 8.81 23.66
CA PRO A 275 2.78 9.52 22.55
C PRO A 275 3.38 10.90 22.25
N ALA A 276 4.52 11.27 22.86
CA ALA A 276 5.10 12.61 22.75
C ALA A 276 5.27 13.10 21.31
N ALA A 277 5.74 12.24 20.41
CA ALA A 277 5.92 12.58 19.00
C ALA A 277 4.59 12.91 18.31
N LEU A 278 3.54 12.11 18.52
CA LEU A 278 2.20 12.36 17.98
C LEU A 278 1.61 13.67 18.49
N LEU A 279 1.64 13.85 19.82
CA LEU A 279 1.04 14.99 20.49
C LEU A 279 1.74 16.31 20.13
N ALA A 280 3.02 16.27 19.77
CA ALA A 280 3.76 17.43 19.28
C ALA A 280 3.59 17.64 17.76
N LEU A 281 3.66 16.57 16.97
CA LEU A 281 3.74 16.65 15.52
C LEU A 281 2.40 17.02 14.89
N LEU A 282 1.30 16.34 15.23
CA LEU A 282 0.02 16.57 14.56
C LEU A 282 -0.47 18.02 14.71
N PRO A 283 -0.50 18.62 15.92
CA PRO A 283 -0.86 20.03 16.05
C PRO A 283 0.07 20.96 15.25
N ALA A 284 1.37 20.66 15.20
CA ALA A 284 2.34 21.47 14.46
C ALA A 284 2.12 21.37 12.93
N VAL A 285 1.79 20.20 12.38
CA VAL A 285 1.43 20.03 10.96
C VAL A 285 0.19 20.84 10.62
N VAL A 286 -0.82 20.72 11.48
CA VAL A 286 -2.13 21.33 11.28
C VAL A 286 -2.08 22.86 11.38
N GLU A 287 -1.12 23.41 12.12
CA GLU A 287 -0.88 24.86 12.26
C GLU A 287 0.07 25.42 11.19
N LEU A 288 1.19 24.74 10.91
CA LEU A 288 2.28 25.27 10.09
C LEU A 288 2.22 24.82 8.62
N ALA A 289 1.51 23.74 8.32
CA ALA A 289 1.39 23.16 6.97
C ALA A 289 -0.03 22.62 6.69
N PRO A 290 -1.09 23.43 6.89
CA PRO A 290 -2.48 22.98 6.76
C PRO A 290 -2.82 22.44 5.36
N GLU A 291 -2.20 22.99 4.31
CA GLU A 291 -2.35 22.54 2.92
C GLU A 291 -1.78 21.13 2.67
N MET A 292 -0.85 20.68 3.51
CA MET A 292 -0.20 19.37 3.39
C MET A 292 -0.90 18.30 4.23
N ALA A 293 -1.96 18.66 4.96
CA ALA A 293 -2.56 17.79 5.96
C ALA A 293 -3.16 16.49 5.37
N ASP A 294 -3.67 16.52 4.14
CA ASP A 294 -4.12 15.29 3.46
C ASP A 294 -2.94 14.37 3.15
N ALA A 295 -1.91 14.92 2.49
CA ALA A 295 -0.73 14.17 2.09
C ALA A 295 0.10 13.66 3.29
N SER A 296 0.04 14.34 4.44
CA SER A 296 0.70 13.91 5.67
C SER A 296 -0.06 12.81 6.43
N GLY A 297 -1.34 12.57 6.12
CA GLY A 297 -2.18 11.62 6.86
C GLY A 297 -2.74 12.17 8.18
N ALA A 298 -2.71 13.50 8.40
CA ALA A 298 -3.28 14.12 9.59
C ALA A 298 -4.78 13.84 9.69
N ARG A 299 -5.21 13.18 10.76
CA ARG A 299 -6.59 12.70 10.96
C ARG A 299 -6.94 12.56 12.44
N CYS A 300 -8.23 12.60 12.75
CA CYS A 300 -8.75 12.20 14.05
C CYS A 300 -8.45 10.72 14.29
N LEU A 301 -8.05 10.39 15.51
CA LEU A 301 -7.61 9.06 15.90
C LEU A 301 -8.66 8.36 16.76
N LYS A 302 -8.67 7.03 16.75
CA LYS A 302 -9.63 6.25 17.54
C LYS A 302 -9.36 6.40 19.02
N VAL A 303 -10.44 6.52 19.80
CA VAL A 303 -10.38 6.49 21.27
C VAL A 303 -9.88 5.12 21.74
N SER A 304 -8.93 5.10 22.66
CA SER A 304 -8.44 3.87 23.27
C SER A 304 -9.44 3.37 24.33
N ALA A 305 -9.49 2.06 24.55
CA ALA A 305 -10.31 1.47 25.62
C ALA A 305 -9.88 1.93 27.04
N THR A 306 -8.70 2.54 27.16
CA THR A 306 -8.17 3.06 28.42
C THR A 306 -8.36 4.57 28.60
N GLY A 307 -8.96 5.24 27.61
CA GLY A 307 -9.19 6.68 27.62
C GLY A 307 -10.05 7.13 28.80
N ILE A 308 -9.78 8.34 29.28
CA ILE A 308 -10.53 9.03 30.34
C ILE A 308 -10.81 10.47 29.91
N THR A 309 -11.93 11.02 30.37
CA THR A 309 -12.22 12.45 30.23
C THR A 309 -11.27 13.24 31.14
N GLY A 310 -10.56 14.23 30.60
CA GLY A 310 -9.61 15.04 31.35
C GLY A 310 -10.28 15.93 32.41
N GLU A 311 -9.71 15.97 33.62
CA GLU A 311 -10.16 16.88 34.69
C GLU A 311 -9.71 18.33 34.46
N ALA A 312 -8.61 18.53 33.74
CA ALA A 312 -8.06 19.85 33.44
C ALA A 312 -8.76 20.45 32.22
N ARG A 313 -9.45 21.58 32.44
CA ARG A 313 -10.09 22.39 31.39
C ARG A 313 -9.27 23.67 31.20
N PRO A 314 -8.44 23.76 30.14
CA PRO A 314 -7.80 25.02 29.75
C PRO A 314 -8.83 26.15 29.65
N GLU A 315 -8.41 27.39 29.92
CA GLU A 315 -9.26 28.59 29.76
C GLU A 315 -9.60 28.90 28.28
N THR A 316 -9.11 28.08 27.35
CA THR A 316 -9.33 28.24 25.92
C THR A 316 -10.77 27.90 25.56
N SER A 317 -11.49 28.87 25.01
CA SER A 317 -12.85 28.65 24.49
C SER A 317 -12.79 27.75 23.26
N LEU A 318 -13.35 26.55 23.36
CA LEU A 318 -13.53 25.63 22.23
C LEU A 318 -14.67 26.10 21.32
N ARG A 319 -14.56 25.84 20.02
CA ARG A 319 -15.57 26.22 19.00
C ARG A 319 -16.86 25.40 19.07
N PHE A 320 -16.77 24.15 19.51
CA PHE A 320 -17.90 23.21 19.61
C PHE A 320 -18.14 22.79 21.06
N LEU A 321 -19.39 22.49 21.39
CA LEU A 321 -19.85 21.99 22.69
C LEU A 321 -20.28 20.53 22.60
N GLU A 322 -20.40 19.86 23.75
CA GLU A 322 -21.01 18.53 23.81
C GLU A 322 -22.44 18.57 23.24
N GLY A 323 -22.74 17.63 22.34
CA GLY A 323 -23.99 17.57 21.59
C GLY A 323 -23.95 18.25 20.22
N ASP A 324 -22.92 19.05 19.92
CA ASP A 324 -22.81 19.71 18.61
C ASP A 324 -22.51 18.71 17.49
N ARG A 325 -23.10 18.98 16.34
CA ARG A 325 -22.91 18.22 15.10
C ARG A 325 -21.70 18.72 14.33
N VAL A 326 -20.82 17.78 13.99
CA VAL A 326 -19.52 18.07 13.38
C VAL A 326 -19.20 17.08 12.27
N ARG A 327 -18.28 17.49 11.40
CA ARG A 327 -17.55 16.59 10.50
C ARG A 327 -16.11 16.52 10.95
N CYS A 328 -15.56 15.32 10.98
CA CYS A 328 -14.20 15.06 11.40
C CYS A 328 -13.42 14.40 10.28
N ARG A 329 -12.16 14.78 10.11
CA ARG A 329 -11.27 14.08 9.19
C ARG A 329 -10.83 12.77 9.83
N VAL A 330 -11.07 11.64 9.19
CA VAL A 330 -10.72 10.29 9.68
C VAL A 330 -10.00 9.48 8.62
N GLU A 331 -9.47 8.33 9.01
CA GLU A 331 -8.84 7.39 8.09
C GLU A 331 -9.87 6.73 7.16
N ALA A 332 -9.54 6.67 5.87
CA ALA A 332 -10.31 5.97 4.84
C ALA A 332 -9.48 4.82 4.25
N PRO A 333 -10.14 3.81 3.63
CA PRO A 333 -9.44 2.70 2.99
C PRO A 333 -8.34 3.16 2.02
N GLY A 334 -7.23 2.43 2.00
CA GLY A 334 -6.08 2.75 1.14
C GLY A 334 -5.17 3.87 1.68
N GLY A 335 -5.20 4.17 2.98
CA GLY A 335 -4.29 5.15 3.60
C GLY A 335 -4.63 6.61 3.28
N THR A 336 -5.86 6.87 2.85
CA THR A 336 -6.36 8.22 2.55
C THR A 336 -7.14 8.79 3.74
N THR A 337 -7.56 10.06 3.67
CA THR A 337 -8.44 10.65 4.69
C THR A 337 -9.80 11.03 4.10
N ALA A 338 -10.85 10.94 4.91
CA ALA A 338 -12.21 11.30 4.54
C ALA A 338 -12.89 12.11 5.65
N TRP A 339 -13.95 12.84 5.30
CA TRP A 339 -14.76 13.61 6.26
C TRP A 339 -16.00 12.84 6.67
N GLU A 340 -16.01 12.35 7.91
CA GLU A 340 -17.13 11.62 8.50
C GLU A 340 -17.92 12.49 9.48
N GLU A 341 -19.24 12.29 9.49
CA GLU A 341 -20.18 13.00 10.37
C GLU A 341 -20.22 12.38 11.76
N GLY A 342 -20.41 13.21 12.78
CA GLY A 342 -20.51 12.77 14.16
C GLY A 342 -21.02 13.85 15.10
N THR A 343 -21.10 13.47 16.37
CA THR A 343 -21.52 14.34 17.47
C THR A 343 -20.42 14.41 18.51
N VAL A 344 -20.09 15.61 18.98
CA VAL A 344 -19.17 15.81 20.10
C VAL A 344 -19.80 15.21 21.35
N VAL A 345 -19.15 14.24 21.99
CA VAL A 345 -19.67 13.52 23.16
C VAL A 345 -18.94 13.86 24.45
N ALA A 346 -17.70 14.35 24.36
CA ALA A 346 -16.94 14.84 25.49
C ALA A 346 -15.92 15.88 25.04
N LEU A 347 -15.46 16.70 25.98
CA LEU A 347 -14.36 17.64 25.77
C LEU A 347 -13.11 17.17 26.52
N TRP A 348 -11.94 17.52 26.00
CA TRP A 348 -10.64 17.26 26.66
C TRP A 348 -10.38 15.76 26.91
N TYR A 349 -10.53 14.94 25.86
CA TYR A 349 -10.19 13.52 25.88
C TYR A 349 -8.71 13.29 26.20
N ARG A 350 -8.39 12.24 26.97
CA ARG A 350 -7.01 11.88 27.31
C ARG A 350 -6.82 10.37 27.44
N ASP A 351 -5.67 9.87 26.97
CA ASP A 351 -5.20 8.54 27.37
C ASP A 351 -4.33 8.56 28.62
N LYS A 352 -4.27 7.41 29.31
CA LYS A 352 -3.53 7.24 30.57
C LYS A 352 -2.04 7.51 30.45
N CYS A 353 -1.44 7.21 29.29
CA CYS A 353 -0.02 7.41 29.03
C CYS A 353 0.33 8.86 28.64
N TRP A 354 -0.66 9.75 28.50
CA TRP A 354 -0.42 11.11 28.04
C TRP A 354 0.26 11.96 29.13
N PRO A 355 1.26 12.77 28.78
CA PRO A 355 1.98 13.61 29.73
C PRO A 355 1.05 14.66 30.33
N ARG A 356 1.24 14.99 31.62
CA ARG A 356 0.40 15.94 32.36
C ARG A 356 0.44 17.36 31.78
N SER A 357 1.54 17.72 31.12
CA SER A 357 1.75 19.00 30.47
C SER A 357 0.91 19.20 29.21
N PHE A 358 0.52 18.13 28.53
CA PHE A 358 -0.46 18.20 27.45
C PHE A 358 -1.85 18.23 28.07
N PRO A 359 -2.77 19.17 27.74
CA PRO A 359 -4.08 19.28 28.40
C PRO A 359 -5.12 18.24 27.96
N GLY A 360 -4.97 17.64 26.79
CA GLY A 360 -5.91 16.68 26.21
C GLY A 360 -6.37 17.10 24.81
N ALA A 361 -7.01 16.18 24.10
CA ALA A 361 -7.59 16.43 22.79
C ALA A 361 -8.89 17.23 22.98
N PRO A 362 -9.07 18.38 22.31
CA PRO A 362 -10.25 19.23 22.47
C PRO A 362 -11.59 18.52 22.46
N TYR A 363 -11.76 17.56 21.55
CA TYR A 363 -13.05 16.90 21.31
C TYR A 363 -12.91 15.38 21.25
N GLU A 364 -13.80 14.70 21.94
CA GLU A 364 -14.19 13.31 21.67
C GLU A 364 -15.46 13.32 20.84
N ILE A 365 -15.46 12.60 19.72
CA ILE A 365 -16.54 12.59 18.75
C ILE A 365 -17.01 11.15 18.55
N LYS A 366 -18.31 10.95 18.70
CA LYS A 366 -18.97 9.72 18.26
C LYS A 366 -19.43 9.91 16.82
N LEU A 367 -18.74 9.23 15.90
CA LEU A 367 -19.11 9.22 14.50
C LEU A 367 -20.44 8.48 14.31
N ASP A 368 -21.20 8.84 13.27
CA ASP A 368 -22.47 8.21 12.94
C ASP A 368 -22.31 6.73 12.55
N ILE A 369 -21.11 6.35 12.10
CA ILE A 369 -20.70 4.96 11.87
C ILE A 369 -20.46 4.17 13.18
N GLY A 370 -20.68 4.78 14.35
CA GLY A 370 -20.60 4.18 15.68
C GLY A 370 -19.22 4.17 16.33
N GLN A 371 -18.18 4.65 15.63
CA GLN A 371 -16.81 4.73 16.16
C GLN A 371 -16.61 5.99 17.01
N LEU A 372 -15.84 5.85 18.09
CA LEU A 372 -15.36 6.98 18.88
C LEU A 372 -13.96 7.39 18.40
N VAL A 373 -13.80 8.67 18.08
CA VAL A 373 -12.54 9.28 17.68
C VAL A 373 -12.29 10.54 18.49
N TYR A 374 -11.06 11.01 18.54
CA TYR A 374 -10.71 12.31 19.11
C TYR A 374 -9.99 13.20 18.09
N ALA A 375 -10.28 14.50 18.16
CA ALA A 375 -9.59 15.52 17.38
C ALA A 375 -8.49 16.15 18.25
N LEU A 376 -7.22 15.95 17.87
CA LEU A 376 -6.06 16.48 18.62
C LEU A 376 -5.88 18.00 18.50
N SER A 377 -6.62 18.67 17.62
CA SER A 377 -6.54 20.12 17.44
C SER A 377 -7.90 20.69 17.07
N ASP A 378 -8.26 21.82 17.67
CA ASP A 378 -9.47 22.56 17.36
C ASP A 378 -9.24 23.47 16.16
N ASN A 379 -9.32 22.91 14.95
CA ASN A 379 -9.24 23.69 13.73
C ASN A 379 -9.99 23.04 12.55
N ASP A 380 -10.20 23.79 11.47
CA ASP A 380 -10.96 23.33 10.30
C ASP A 380 -10.22 22.27 9.46
N VAL A 381 -8.96 21.96 9.72
CA VAL A 381 -8.28 20.83 9.06
C VAL A 381 -8.74 19.50 9.67
N MET A 382 -9.04 19.49 10.97
CA MET A 382 -9.39 18.29 11.74
C MET A 382 -10.90 18.15 11.96
N ILE A 383 -11.59 19.26 12.26
CA ILE A 383 -12.99 19.27 12.69
C ILE A 383 -13.73 20.55 12.24
N ARG A 384 -14.93 20.37 11.67
CA ARG A 384 -15.77 21.43 11.12
C ARG A 384 -17.21 21.29 11.60
N SER A 385 -17.97 22.39 11.56
CA SER A 385 -19.43 22.32 11.70
C SER A 385 -20.04 21.58 10.51
N GLU A 386 -21.04 20.74 10.75
CA GLU A 386 -21.79 20.05 9.68
C GLU A 386 -22.41 21.04 8.67
N ALA A 387 -22.77 22.24 9.10
CA ALA A 387 -23.41 23.26 8.26
C ALA A 387 -22.46 24.02 7.31
N GLN A 388 -21.13 23.87 7.44
CA GLN A 388 -20.17 24.57 6.58
C GLN A 388 -19.90 23.79 5.27
N LYS A 389 -20.36 24.35 4.14
CA LYS A 389 -20.02 23.91 2.76
C LYS A 389 -18.51 23.87 2.55
N ALA A 390 -17.97 22.73 2.11
CA ALA A 390 -16.61 22.66 1.59
C ALA A 390 -16.52 23.24 0.15
N PRO A 391 -15.42 23.93 -0.22
CA PRO A 391 -15.11 24.25 -1.61
C PRO A 391 -14.73 22.97 -2.37
N SER A 392 -15.33 22.75 -3.53
CA SER A 392 -15.12 21.60 -4.40
C SER A 392 -13.75 21.61 -5.07
N ALA A 393 -12.96 20.54 -4.87
CA ALA A 393 -11.85 20.14 -5.73
C ALA A 393 -12.01 18.63 -6.04
N GLY A 394 -11.80 18.26 -7.30
CA GLY A 394 -12.41 17.07 -7.92
C GLY A 394 -11.59 15.78 -7.92
N LEU A 395 -12.37 14.68 -8.01
CA LEU A 395 -12.09 13.31 -8.51
C LEU A 395 -11.02 12.46 -7.75
N PRO A 396 -11.02 11.11 -7.85
CA PRO A 396 -11.98 10.15 -8.42
C PRO A 396 -12.52 9.12 -7.40
N THR A 397 -13.65 8.52 -7.74
CA THR A 397 -14.38 7.47 -7.02
C THR A 397 -13.70 6.09 -7.13
N LYS A 398 -13.38 5.43 -6.00
CA LYS A 398 -13.12 3.98 -5.95
C LYS A 398 -13.72 3.27 -4.72
N VAL A 399 -14.71 2.43 -5.05
CA VAL A 399 -15.07 1.08 -4.56
C VAL A 399 -14.86 0.74 -3.08
N SER A 400 -15.99 0.58 -2.37
CA SER A 400 -16.10 0.16 -0.98
C SER A 400 -16.02 -1.36 -0.80
N GLY A 401 -15.03 -1.84 -0.04
CA GLY A 401 -15.04 -3.20 0.51
C GLY A 401 -16.07 -3.35 1.64
N GLY A 402 -16.88 -4.42 1.59
CA GLY A 402 -17.98 -4.67 2.52
C GLY A 402 -17.55 -4.95 3.97
N ARG A 403 -18.42 -4.57 4.91
CA ARG A 403 -18.24 -4.63 6.39
C ARG A 403 -18.20 -6.04 6.99
N PHE A 404 -18.62 -7.06 6.27
CA PHE A 404 -18.71 -8.43 6.77
C PHE A 404 -17.96 -9.37 5.83
N CYS A 405 -17.08 -10.19 6.40
CA CYS A 405 -16.31 -11.20 5.68
C CYS A 405 -16.71 -12.57 6.20
N LYS A 406 -17.19 -13.45 5.33
CA LYS A 406 -17.47 -14.85 5.70
C LYS A 406 -16.18 -15.66 5.54
N ARG A 407 -15.82 -16.47 6.55
CA ARG A 407 -14.66 -17.37 6.47
C ARG A 407 -14.99 -18.76 7.02
N GLN A 408 -14.37 -19.78 6.45
CA GLN A 408 -14.52 -21.16 6.89
C GLN A 408 -13.47 -21.49 7.95
N ARG A 409 -13.89 -22.15 9.04
CA ARG A 409 -13.03 -22.61 10.12
C ARG A 409 -12.38 -23.95 9.75
N GLU A 410 -11.30 -24.31 10.46
CA GLU A 410 -10.55 -25.58 10.27
C GLU A 410 -11.41 -26.84 10.44
N ASP A 411 -12.56 -26.75 11.12
CA ASP A 411 -13.53 -27.84 11.30
C ASP A 411 -14.59 -27.94 10.19
N GLY A 412 -14.52 -27.08 9.17
CA GLY A 412 -15.45 -27.02 8.04
C GLY A 412 -16.68 -26.13 8.26
N SER A 413 -16.87 -25.55 9.45
CA SER A 413 -18.01 -24.65 9.76
C SER A 413 -17.76 -23.20 9.32
N TRP A 414 -18.82 -22.46 9.03
CA TRP A 414 -18.74 -21.09 8.50
C TRP A 414 -19.05 -20.03 9.56
N GLU A 415 -18.33 -18.90 9.49
CA GLU A 415 -18.56 -17.76 10.37
C GLU A 415 -18.54 -16.43 9.62
N LEU A 416 -19.46 -15.53 10.01
CA LEU A 416 -19.53 -14.16 9.51
C LEU A 416 -18.69 -13.33 10.48
N LEU A 417 -17.51 -12.97 10.03
CA LEU A 417 -16.59 -12.09 10.73
C LEU A 417 -16.96 -10.65 10.39
N ASP A 418 -17.44 -9.91 11.38
CA ASP A 418 -17.52 -8.45 11.28
C ASP A 418 -16.10 -7.89 11.38
N THR A 419 -15.56 -7.43 10.25
CA THR A 419 -14.18 -6.96 10.13
C THR A 419 -13.93 -5.66 10.92
N LYS A 420 -15.00 -5.01 11.42
CA LYS A 420 -14.92 -3.81 12.28
C LYS A 420 -15.05 -4.12 13.78
N SER A 421 -15.70 -5.22 14.18
CA SER A 421 -15.91 -5.57 15.60
C SER A 421 -15.15 -6.80 16.08
N GLY A 422 -14.57 -7.60 15.18
CA GLY A 422 -13.84 -8.84 15.49
C GLY A 422 -14.73 -9.96 16.02
N LYS A 423 -16.04 -9.72 16.17
CA LYS A 423 -17.01 -10.70 16.61
C LYS A 423 -17.35 -11.59 15.42
N SER A 424 -17.22 -12.88 15.65
CA SER A 424 -17.74 -13.88 14.74
C SER A 424 -19.06 -14.41 15.25
N ARG A 425 -20.02 -14.56 14.34
CA ARG A 425 -21.22 -15.35 14.56
C ARG A 425 -21.21 -16.51 13.58
N ALA A 426 -21.71 -17.67 14.03
CA ALA A 426 -21.97 -18.76 13.11
C ALA A 426 -22.85 -18.23 11.98
N CYS A 427 -22.43 -18.46 10.76
CA CYS A 427 -23.21 -18.13 9.58
C CYS A 427 -23.14 -19.30 8.62
N SER A 428 -24.09 -19.36 7.72
CA SER A 428 -23.96 -20.25 6.57
C SER A 428 -22.93 -19.66 5.58
N PRO A 429 -22.30 -20.50 4.74
CA PRO A 429 -21.28 -20.09 3.75
C PRO A 429 -21.60 -18.78 2.99
N PRO A 430 -20.59 -18.04 2.46
CA PRO A 430 -20.84 -17.05 1.42
C PRO A 430 -21.50 -17.78 0.27
N ASP A 431 -22.61 -17.22 -0.20
CA ASP A 431 -23.52 -17.89 -1.10
C ASP A 431 -24.08 -19.21 -0.54
N SER A 432 -24.43 -19.23 0.75
CA SER A 432 -25.32 -20.28 1.22
C SER A 432 -26.67 -20.04 0.59
N ASP A 433 -26.91 -20.72 -0.54
CA ASP A 433 -28.21 -20.82 -1.17
C ASP A 433 -29.28 -21.08 -0.10
N GLU A 434 -28.94 -21.76 1.00
CA GLU A 434 -29.79 -22.05 2.15
C GLU A 434 -30.66 -20.88 2.69
N GLU A 435 -30.12 -19.67 2.96
CA GLU A 435 -30.92 -18.55 3.50
C GLU A 435 -31.79 -17.90 2.41
N GLN A 436 -31.27 -17.80 1.20
CA GLN A 436 -32.03 -17.30 0.05
C GLN A 436 -33.14 -18.29 -0.34
N GLN A 437 -32.89 -19.59 -0.27
CA GLN A 437 -33.83 -20.68 -0.47
C GLN A 437 -34.92 -20.67 0.62
N LYS A 438 -34.56 -20.43 1.89
CA LYS A 438 -35.55 -20.20 2.96
C LYS A 438 -36.46 -19.01 2.63
N LEU A 439 -35.89 -17.91 2.16
CA LEU A 439 -36.65 -16.73 1.73
C LEU A 439 -37.55 -17.03 0.51
N MET A 440 -37.07 -17.83 -0.46
CA MET A 440 -37.88 -18.29 -1.60
C MET A 440 -39.10 -19.09 -1.15
N LEU A 441 -38.90 -20.07 -0.26
CA LEU A 441 -39.99 -20.90 0.28
C LEU A 441 -40.97 -20.06 1.09
N ARG A 442 -40.46 -19.11 1.90
CA ARG A 442 -41.29 -18.17 2.66
C ARG A 442 -42.10 -17.27 1.73
N LEU A 443 -41.49 -16.78 0.64
CA LEU A 443 -42.16 -15.99 -0.38
C LEU A 443 -43.30 -16.79 -1.01
N LEU A 444 -43.08 -18.05 -1.40
CA LEU A 444 -44.11 -18.90 -2.00
C LEU A 444 -45.23 -19.30 -1.02
N GLN A 445 -44.92 -19.33 0.28
CA GLN A 445 -45.91 -19.62 1.32
C GLN A 445 -46.82 -18.42 1.61
N GLU A 446 -46.25 -17.21 1.64
CA GLU A 446 -46.92 -15.99 2.08
C GLU A 446 -47.48 -15.16 0.92
N ALA A 447 -46.80 -15.15 -0.23
CA ALA A 447 -47.28 -14.50 -1.44
C ALA A 447 -48.13 -15.49 -2.24
N GLY A 448 -49.43 -15.25 -2.28
CA GLY A 448 -50.18 -15.61 -3.49
C GLY A 448 -49.56 -14.87 -4.69
N LEU A 449 -49.67 -15.41 -5.90
CA LEU A 449 -49.14 -14.80 -7.14
C LEU A 449 -49.73 -13.41 -7.49
N GLU A 450 -50.47 -12.79 -6.58
CA GLU A 450 -51.10 -11.48 -6.71
C GLU A 450 -50.32 -10.47 -5.85
N GLY A 451 -49.52 -9.61 -6.49
CA GLY A 451 -48.73 -8.59 -5.81
C GLY A 451 -48.04 -7.64 -6.79
N THR A 452 -47.34 -6.62 -6.28
CA THR A 452 -46.57 -5.65 -7.08
C THR A 452 -45.24 -6.21 -7.61
N LEU A 453 -44.91 -7.47 -7.30
CA LEU A 453 -43.73 -8.15 -7.80
C LEU A 453 -43.89 -8.50 -9.29
N PRO A 454 -42.80 -8.55 -10.07
CA PRO A 454 -42.85 -8.97 -11.46
C PRO A 454 -43.37 -10.41 -11.60
N SER A 455 -44.28 -10.63 -12.55
CA SER A 455 -44.79 -11.97 -12.87
C SER A 455 -43.83 -12.78 -13.75
N THR A 456 -42.93 -12.12 -14.50
CA THR A 456 -42.00 -12.76 -15.45
C THR A 456 -40.64 -12.08 -15.44
N PHE A 457 -39.59 -12.83 -15.75
CA PHE A 457 -38.21 -12.33 -15.84
C PHE A 457 -37.54 -12.73 -17.17
N PRO A 458 -38.05 -12.28 -18.33
CA PRO A 458 -37.57 -12.75 -19.63
C PRO A 458 -36.11 -12.36 -19.93
N THR A 459 -35.57 -11.36 -19.24
CA THR A 459 -34.20 -10.88 -19.45
C THR A 459 -33.17 -11.57 -18.55
N LEU A 460 -33.60 -12.36 -17.57
CA LEU A 460 -32.70 -13.16 -16.75
C LEU A 460 -32.26 -14.42 -17.52
N PRO A 461 -30.95 -14.73 -17.58
CA PRO A 461 -30.45 -15.92 -18.27
C PRO A 461 -31.08 -17.24 -17.83
N LEU A 462 -31.56 -17.30 -16.58
CA LEU A 462 -32.31 -18.44 -16.04
C LEU A 462 -33.59 -18.78 -16.84
N TRP A 463 -34.17 -17.81 -17.54
CA TRP A 463 -35.37 -17.94 -18.34
C TRP A 463 -35.11 -18.00 -19.84
N TYR A 464 -33.84 -17.97 -20.26
CA TYR A 464 -33.47 -18.04 -21.67
C TYR A 464 -33.80 -19.40 -22.26
N THR A 465 -34.20 -19.38 -23.53
CA THR A 465 -34.28 -20.55 -24.40
C THR A 465 -32.87 -21.11 -24.64
N GLU A 466 -32.79 -22.36 -25.10
CA GLU A 466 -31.49 -22.97 -25.45
C GLU A 466 -30.80 -22.21 -26.61
N GLU A 467 -31.57 -21.62 -27.53
CA GLU A 467 -31.04 -20.76 -28.59
C GLU A 467 -30.44 -19.47 -28.03
N GLU A 468 -31.08 -18.84 -27.04
CA GLU A 468 -30.56 -17.64 -26.38
C GLU A 468 -29.32 -17.94 -25.52
N LYS A 469 -29.29 -19.08 -24.84
CA LYS A 469 -28.10 -19.53 -24.09
C LYS A 469 -26.90 -19.79 -24.99
N GLU A 470 -27.11 -20.19 -26.25
CA GLU A 470 -26.02 -20.37 -27.20
C GLU A 470 -25.20 -19.09 -27.39
N PHE A 471 -25.84 -17.91 -27.34
CA PHE A 471 -25.15 -16.62 -27.44
C PHE A 471 -24.30 -16.29 -26.22
N LEU A 472 -24.54 -16.94 -25.07
CA LEU A 472 -23.75 -16.74 -23.86
C LEU A 472 -22.49 -17.62 -23.85
N LYS A 473 -22.38 -18.64 -24.72
CA LYS A 473 -21.27 -19.59 -24.67
C LYS A 473 -19.91 -18.92 -24.74
N GLY A 474 -19.04 -19.28 -23.80
CA GLY A 474 -17.69 -18.72 -23.68
C GLY A 474 -17.62 -17.33 -23.03
N THR A 475 -18.75 -16.78 -22.58
CA THR A 475 -18.76 -15.60 -21.71
C THR A 475 -18.65 -16.00 -20.23
N SER A 476 -18.27 -15.08 -19.36
CA SER A 476 -18.26 -15.31 -17.91
C SER A 476 -19.64 -15.68 -17.35
N VAL A 477 -20.74 -15.26 -18.00
CA VAL A 477 -22.11 -15.65 -17.61
C VAL A 477 -22.36 -17.14 -17.86
N ASP A 478 -21.88 -17.70 -18.97
CA ASP A 478 -21.99 -19.13 -19.26
C ASP A 478 -21.24 -19.98 -18.23
N THR A 479 -20.02 -19.56 -17.85
CA THR A 479 -19.26 -20.22 -16.78
C THR A 479 -20.00 -20.20 -15.45
N LEU A 480 -20.56 -19.06 -15.05
CA LEU A 480 -21.29 -18.93 -13.78
C LEU A 480 -22.61 -19.73 -13.77
N LEU A 481 -23.33 -19.80 -14.89
CA LEU A 481 -24.56 -20.58 -15.01
C LEU A 481 -24.33 -22.09 -14.85
N GLN A 482 -23.13 -22.58 -15.14
CA GLN A 482 -22.73 -23.97 -14.95
C GLN A 482 -22.31 -24.28 -13.50
N GLY A 483 -22.08 -23.25 -12.68
CA GLY A 483 -21.61 -23.34 -11.30
C GLY A 483 -22.73 -23.39 -10.24
N ALA A 484 -22.37 -23.05 -9.01
CA ALA A 484 -23.32 -22.88 -7.90
C ALA A 484 -24.13 -21.58 -8.11
N HIS A 485 -25.45 -21.68 -8.04
CA HIS A 485 -26.37 -20.58 -8.28
C HIS A 485 -27.71 -20.88 -7.59
N ILE A 486 -28.35 -19.87 -7.01
CA ILE A 486 -29.63 -19.99 -6.26
C ILE A 486 -30.72 -20.72 -7.04
N ALA A 487 -30.68 -20.65 -8.37
CA ALA A 487 -31.64 -21.31 -9.26
C ALA A 487 -31.07 -22.52 -10.01
N ASN A 488 -30.03 -23.17 -9.48
CA ASN A 488 -29.50 -24.42 -10.03
C ASN A 488 -30.63 -25.46 -10.09
N VAL A 489 -30.85 -26.05 -11.27
CA VAL A 489 -31.98 -26.97 -11.51
C VAL A 489 -31.97 -28.15 -10.55
N LYS A 490 -30.79 -28.67 -10.18
CA LYS A 490 -30.68 -29.80 -9.23
C LYS A 490 -31.16 -29.39 -7.85
N ASP A 491 -30.79 -28.20 -7.40
CA ASP A 491 -31.18 -27.70 -6.08
C ASP A 491 -32.67 -27.37 -6.04
N LEU A 492 -33.22 -26.76 -7.09
CA LEU A 492 -34.66 -26.52 -7.19
C LEU A 492 -35.47 -27.84 -7.21
N GLN A 493 -34.98 -28.88 -7.88
CA GLN A 493 -35.60 -30.22 -7.87
C GLN A 493 -35.52 -30.87 -6.48
N ALA A 494 -34.39 -30.72 -5.78
CA ALA A 494 -34.23 -31.20 -4.42
C ALA A 494 -35.20 -30.47 -3.47
N MET A 495 -35.31 -29.14 -3.59
CA MET A 495 -36.26 -28.33 -2.83
C MET A 495 -37.71 -28.74 -3.09
N GLN A 496 -38.09 -28.95 -4.35
CA GLN A 496 -39.41 -29.45 -4.72
C GLN A 496 -39.71 -30.79 -4.05
N SER A 497 -38.76 -31.73 -4.14
CA SER A 497 -38.88 -33.06 -3.51
C SER A 497 -39.02 -32.98 -1.99
N CYS A 498 -38.28 -32.08 -1.34
CA CYS A 498 -38.42 -31.82 0.09
C CYS A 498 -39.79 -31.24 0.44
N CYS A 499 -40.30 -30.28 -0.35
CA CYS A 499 -41.61 -29.68 -0.13
C CYS A 499 -42.76 -30.68 -0.32
N GLU A 500 -42.62 -31.68 -1.20
CA GLU A 500 -43.59 -32.77 -1.36
C GLU A 500 -43.68 -33.69 -0.13
N GLN A 501 -42.58 -33.79 0.64
CA GLN A 501 -42.51 -34.63 1.85
C GLN A 501 -42.93 -33.89 3.13
N LEU A 502 -43.08 -32.56 3.05
CA LEU A 502 -43.34 -31.69 4.20
C LEU A 502 -44.73 -31.06 4.08
N ASP A 503 -45.54 -31.17 5.14
CA ASP A 503 -46.89 -30.61 5.19
C ASP A 503 -46.88 -29.10 5.54
N ILE A 504 -46.07 -28.32 4.82
CA ILE A 504 -45.87 -26.88 5.03
C ILE A 504 -46.66 -26.05 4.01
N PHE A 505 -46.86 -26.60 2.81
CA PHE A 505 -47.60 -25.97 1.73
C PHE A 505 -48.94 -26.69 1.52
N THR A 506 -50.02 -25.94 1.25
CA THR A 506 -51.31 -26.53 0.87
C THR A 506 -51.20 -27.35 -0.42
N SER A 507 -50.31 -26.94 -1.32
CA SER A 507 -49.86 -27.69 -2.49
C SER A 507 -48.37 -27.41 -2.70
N PRO A 508 -47.50 -28.43 -2.88
CA PRO A 508 -46.08 -28.22 -3.11
C PRO A 508 -45.82 -27.31 -4.32
N PRO A 509 -44.85 -26.38 -4.24
CA PRO A 509 -44.55 -25.48 -5.34
C PRO A 509 -43.96 -26.24 -6.54
N SER A 510 -44.40 -25.87 -7.75
CA SER A 510 -43.83 -26.37 -9.00
C SER A 510 -42.40 -25.85 -9.22
N LEU A 511 -41.64 -26.52 -10.08
CA LEU A 511 -40.30 -26.08 -10.46
C LEU A 511 -40.30 -24.67 -11.07
N GLU A 512 -41.35 -24.30 -11.80
CA GLU A 512 -41.52 -22.96 -12.37
C GLU A 512 -41.74 -21.90 -11.29
N GLN A 513 -42.55 -22.21 -10.25
CA GLN A 513 -42.75 -21.33 -9.11
C GLN A 513 -41.47 -21.15 -8.28
N LEU A 514 -40.69 -22.23 -8.09
CA LEU A 514 -39.39 -22.16 -7.43
C LEU A 514 -38.40 -21.32 -8.23
N ARG A 515 -38.36 -21.49 -9.56
CA ARG A 515 -37.55 -20.65 -10.47
C ARG A 515 -37.95 -19.18 -10.40
N TRP A 516 -39.26 -18.90 -10.36
CA TRP A 516 -39.77 -17.54 -10.19
C TRP A 516 -39.35 -16.95 -8.84
N ALA A 517 -39.49 -17.69 -7.74
CA ALA A 517 -39.08 -17.22 -6.41
C ALA A 517 -37.57 -16.95 -6.34
N ALA A 518 -36.74 -17.82 -6.93
CA ALA A 518 -35.30 -17.60 -7.04
C ALA A 518 -34.99 -16.31 -7.81
N SER A 519 -35.74 -16.03 -8.88
CA SER A 519 -35.58 -14.81 -9.69
C SER A 519 -35.94 -13.56 -8.90
N VAL A 520 -37.00 -13.60 -8.09
CA VAL A 520 -37.37 -12.50 -7.18
C VAL A 520 -36.26 -12.26 -6.17
N VAL A 521 -35.81 -13.30 -5.47
CA VAL A 521 -34.79 -13.17 -4.42
C VAL A 521 -33.46 -12.68 -5.00
N ALA A 522 -33.00 -13.25 -6.11
CA ALA A 522 -31.75 -12.83 -6.75
C ALA A 522 -31.77 -11.36 -7.20
N SER A 523 -32.92 -10.86 -7.66
CA SER A 523 -33.02 -9.51 -8.24
C SER A 523 -33.45 -8.42 -7.24
N ARG A 524 -34.07 -8.77 -6.09
CA ARG A 524 -34.76 -7.82 -5.20
C ARG A 524 -34.43 -7.94 -3.72
N ALA A 525 -33.66 -8.94 -3.31
CA ALA A 525 -33.34 -9.10 -1.90
C ALA A 525 -32.27 -8.09 -1.43
N PHE A 526 -32.34 -7.78 -0.14
CA PHE A 526 -31.40 -6.92 0.57
C PHE A 526 -30.75 -7.70 1.71
N ASP A 527 -29.49 -7.39 1.98
CA ASP A 527 -28.83 -7.82 3.20
C ASP A 527 -29.25 -6.93 4.38
N SER A 528 -29.70 -7.58 5.45
CA SER A 528 -30.02 -6.97 6.74
C SER A 528 -29.12 -7.56 7.83
N SER A 529 -28.49 -6.67 8.59
CA SER A 529 -27.68 -6.99 9.75
C SER A 529 -28.47 -7.73 10.84
N ALA A 530 -29.77 -7.42 10.97
CA ALA A 530 -30.68 -8.01 11.94
C ALA A 530 -31.34 -9.31 11.46
N ALA A 531 -31.72 -9.39 10.17
CA ALA A 531 -32.58 -10.46 9.66
C ALA A 531 -31.95 -11.35 8.57
N GLY A 532 -30.67 -11.16 8.24
CA GLY A 532 -30.02 -11.93 7.18
C GLY A 532 -30.43 -11.41 5.81
N VAL A 533 -31.12 -12.21 5.01
CA VAL A 533 -31.59 -11.81 3.67
C VAL A 533 -33.09 -11.51 3.73
N ILE A 534 -33.49 -10.34 3.25
CA ILE A 534 -34.89 -9.87 3.29
C ILE A 534 -35.38 -9.35 1.95
N LEU A 535 -36.70 -9.41 1.73
CA LEU A 535 -37.37 -8.57 0.72
C LEU A 535 -37.87 -7.30 1.41
N ALA A 536 -37.52 -6.15 0.87
CA ALA A 536 -37.89 -4.85 1.41
C ALA A 536 -38.87 -4.14 0.44
N PRO A 537 -40.19 -4.26 0.66
CA PRO A 537 -41.19 -3.62 -0.20
C PRO A 537 -40.93 -2.12 -0.33
N PHE A 538 -41.22 -1.56 -1.50
CA PHE A 538 -40.99 -0.16 -1.88
C PHE A 538 -39.51 0.19 -2.10
N ALA A 539 -38.60 -0.29 -1.25
CA ALA A 539 -37.17 -0.15 -1.47
C ALA A 539 -36.70 -0.90 -2.73
N ASP A 540 -37.27 -2.08 -2.99
CA ASP A 540 -36.99 -2.91 -4.16
C ASP A 540 -37.61 -2.40 -5.48
N ALA A 541 -38.35 -1.28 -5.44
CA ALA A 541 -38.91 -0.64 -6.62
C ALA A 541 -37.96 0.39 -7.27
N LEU A 542 -36.91 0.81 -6.55
CA LEU A 542 -35.92 1.78 -7.02
C LEU A 542 -34.95 1.09 -7.98
N ASN A 543 -34.82 1.58 -9.21
CA ASN A 543 -33.89 1.03 -10.21
C ASN A 543 -32.41 1.33 -9.88
N HIS A 544 -31.48 0.58 -10.48
CA HIS A 544 -30.05 0.75 -10.28
C HIS A 544 -29.44 1.89 -11.11
N SER A 545 -28.50 2.65 -10.52
CA SER A 545 -27.51 3.46 -11.25
C SER A 545 -26.19 3.50 -10.51
N SER A 546 -25.09 3.13 -11.18
CA SER A 546 -23.74 3.20 -10.60
C SER A 546 -23.04 4.55 -10.82
N ALA A 547 -23.45 5.31 -11.84
CA ALA A 547 -22.84 6.61 -12.16
C ALA A 547 -23.38 7.75 -11.30
N ALA A 548 -24.68 7.73 -11.00
CA ALA A 548 -25.35 8.79 -10.26
C ALA A 548 -26.57 8.24 -9.49
N PRO A 549 -26.36 7.41 -8.46
CA PRO A 549 -27.46 7.04 -7.58
C PRO A 549 -28.00 8.29 -6.88
N HIS A 550 -29.31 8.31 -6.67
CA HIS A 550 -29.97 9.37 -5.92
C HIS A 550 -29.98 9.10 -4.44
N THR A 551 -29.96 7.82 -4.05
CA THR A 551 -30.18 7.39 -2.68
C THR A 551 -28.98 6.68 -2.08
N ARG A 552 -28.71 6.96 -0.80
CA ARG A 552 -27.85 6.14 0.06
C ARG A 552 -28.72 5.35 1.04
N MET A 553 -28.62 4.03 0.98
CA MET A 553 -29.27 3.13 1.92
C MET A 553 -28.45 3.01 3.22
N ARG A 554 -29.14 3.03 4.36
CA ARG A 554 -28.60 2.72 5.69
C ARG A 554 -29.49 1.67 6.35
N ASP A 555 -28.90 0.54 6.74
CA ASP A 555 -29.57 -0.46 7.56
C ASP A 555 -29.43 -0.08 9.05
N CYS A 556 -30.56 0.16 9.71
CA CYS A 556 -30.66 0.49 11.12
C CYS A 556 -31.11 -0.71 11.98
N GLY A 557 -31.11 -1.92 11.41
CA GLY A 557 -31.56 -3.16 12.06
C GLY A 557 -33.08 -3.33 11.98
N GLU A 558 -33.84 -2.38 12.55
CA GLU A 558 -35.30 -2.42 12.51
C GLU A 558 -35.89 -1.82 11.22
N GLN A 559 -35.12 -1.01 10.50
CA GLN A 559 -35.57 -0.28 9.31
C GLN A 559 -34.43 -0.11 8.30
N LEU A 560 -34.78 -0.10 7.01
CA LEU A 560 -33.90 0.37 5.93
C LEU A 560 -34.25 1.82 5.60
N LEU A 561 -33.30 2.74 5.81
CA LEU A 561 -33.47 4.16 5.51
C LEU A 561 -32.80 4.52 4.19
N PHE A 562 -33.53 5.19 3.31
CA PHE A 562 -33.02 5.68 2.02
C PHE A 562 -32.97 7.21 2.06
N HIS A 563 -31.76 7.75 2.07
CA HIS A 563 -31.53 9.20 2.08
C HIS A 563 -31.22 9.69 0.67
N ALA A 564 -31.90 10.76 0.24
CA ALA A 564 -31.52 11.45 -0.98
C ALA A 564 -30.16 12.14 -0.79
N GLU A 565 -29.18 11.85 -1.65
CA GLU A 565 -27.85 12.44 -1.62
C GLU A 565 -27.76 13.78 -2.36
N ARG A 566 -28.82 14.11 -3.10
CA ARG A 566 -28.99 15.38 -3.82
C ARG A 566 -30.45 15.75 -3.93
N ASP A 567 -30.70 16.99 -4.35
CA ASP A 567 -32.03 17.43 -4.73
C ASP A 567 -32.54 16.60 -5.92
N ILE A 568 -33.79 16.15 -5.85
CA ILE A 568 -34.48 15.34 -6.86
C ILE A 568 -35.65 16.16 -7.39
N SER A 569 -35.70 16.37 -8.70
CA SER A 569 -36.75 17.18 -9.31
C SER A 569 -38.07 16.42 -9.40
N ALA A 570 -39.19 17.13 -9.32
CA ALA A 570 -40.50 16.52 -9.53
C ALA A 570 -40.61 15.89 -10.94
N GLY A 571 -40.96 14.60 -11.00
CA GLY A 571 -41.02 13.83 -12.25
C GLY A 571 -39.71 13.14 -12.65
N GLU A 572 -38.62 13.32 -11.89
CA GLU A 572 -37.37 12.58 -12.06
C GLU A 572 -37.49 11.17 -11.45
N GLU A 573 -36.98 10.16 -12.16
CA GLU A 573 -36.89 8.80 -11.65
C GLU A 573 -35.84 8.71 -10.53
N ILE A 574 -36.17 8.01 -9.45
CA ILE A 574 -35.26 7.84 -8.31
C ILE A 574 -34.49 6.53 -8.50
N PHE A 575 -33.16 6.62 -8.46
CA PHE A 575 -32.25 5.50 -8.63
C PHE A 575 -31.52 5.19 -7.33
N ASN A 576 -31.41 3.90 -7.01
CA ASN A 576 -30.58 3.38 -5.93
C ASN A 576 -29.28 2.78 -6.48
N CYS A 577 -28.33 2.48 -5.58
CA CYS A 577 -27.15 1.68 -5.90
C CYS A 577 -27.30 0.29 -5.27
N TYR A 578 -27.30 -0.77 -6.09
CA TYR A 578 -27.42 -2.16 -5.63
C TYR A 578 -26.08 -2.73 -5.15
N GLY A 579 -24.99 -1.99 -5.34
CA GLY A 579 -23.63 -2.42 -5.07
C GLY A 579 -22.71 -2.05 -6.22
N MET A 580 -21.42 -2.36 -6.05
CA MET A 580 -20.39 -2.17 -7.07
C MET A 580 -20.06 -3.53 -7.70
N GLN A 581 -20.97 -4.02 -8.54
CA GLN A 581 -20.76 -5.22 -9.36
C GLN A 581 -20.66 -4.83 -10.84
N GLY A 582 -20.03 -5.68 -11.65
CA GLY A 582 -19.97 -5.48 -13.09
C GLY A 582 -21.15 -6.11 -13.84
N ASN A 583 -21.13 -5.94 -15.16
CA ASN A 583 -22.28 -6.26 -16.01
C ASN A 583 -22.54 -7.76 -16.11
N THR A 584 -21.52 -8.59 -15.89
CA THR A 584 -21.69 -10.05 -15.77
C THR A 584 -22.66 -10.41 -14.65
N GLN A 585 -22.48 -9.82 -13.47
CA GLN A 585 -23.32 -10.09 -12.29
C GLN A 585 -24.72 -9.47 -12.42
N TRP A 586 -24.84 -8.28 -13.02
CA TRP A 586 -26.14 -7.64 -13.26
C TRP A 586 -26.98 -8.38 -14.29
N LEU A 587 -26.35 -8.93 -15.32
CA LEU A 587 -27.07 -9.76 -16.27
C LEU A 587 -27.53 -11.07 -15.61
N LEU A 588 -26.65 -11.74 -14.87
CA LEU A 588 -26.94 -13.03 -14.23
C LEU A 588 -28.08 -12.94 -13.19
N ASN A 589 -28.03 -11.96 -12.29
CA ASN A 589 -28.95 -11.88 -11.14
C ASN A 589 -30.05 -10.82 -11.28
N GLY A 590 -29.81 -9.77 -12.08
CA GLY A 590 -30.74 -8.67 -12.30
C GLY A 590 -31.43 -8.70 -13.66
N GLY A 591 -30.87 -9.40 -14.65
CA GLY A 591 -31.41 -9.47 -16.00
C GLY A 591 -31.28 -8.14 -16.76
N PHE A 592 -30.26 -7.34 -16.44
CA PHE A 592 -30.00 -6.08 -17.13
C PHE A 592 -28.50 -5.78 -17.23
N ARG A 593 -28.16 -4.81 -18.07
CA ARG A 593 -26.80 -4.25 -18.19
C ARG A 593 -26.85 -2.79 -17.77
N ASP A 594 -25.95 -2.35 -16.91
CA ASP A 594 -25.80 -0.93 -16.58
C ASP A 594 -25.09 -0.21 -17.73
N SER A 595 -25.82 0.64 -18.44
CA SER A 595 -25.28 1.46 -19.53
C SER A 595 -24.49 2.68 -19.05
N SER A 596 -24.63 3.06 -17.77
CA SER A 596 -24.00 4.26 -17.21
C SER A 596 -22.52 4.09 -16.91
N ARG A 597 -22.02 2.84 -16.89
CA ARG A 597 -20.60 2.51 -16.85
C ARG A 597 -20.27 1.35 -17.79
N PRO A 598 -19.31 1.49 -18.71
CA PRO A 598 -18.70 0.34 -19.38
C PRO A 598 -17.73 -0.32 -18.40
N CYS A 599 -18.23 -1.20 -17.55
CA CYS A 599 -17.39 -2.13 -16.79
C CYS A 599 -17.47 -3.49 -17.50
N ASP A 600 -16.45 -3.77 -18.32
CA ASP A 600 -16.15 -5.12 -18.80
C ASP A 600 -15.30 -5.80 -17.71
N ASP A 601 -15.99 -6.38 -16.73
CA ASP A 601 -15.44 -7.29 -15.74
C ASP A 601 -15.29 -8.68 -16.35
N LEU A 602 -14.06 -9.18 -16.41
CA LEU A 602 -13.76 -10.54 -16.83
C LEU A 602 -13.56 -11.41 -15.60
N LEU A 603 -14.38 -12.44 -15.46
CA LEU A 603 -14.17 -13.45 -14.43
C LEU A 603 -13.20 -14.51 -14.92
N VAL A 604 -12.15 -14.74 -14.14
CA VAL A 604 -11.19 -15.82 -14.34
C VAL A 604 -11.35 -16.78 -13.16
N THR A 605 -11.64 -18.04 -13.44
CA THR A 605 -11.77 -19.04 -12.38
C THR A 605 -10.39 -19.61 -11.99
N PRO A 606 -10.22 -20.13 -10.77
CA PRO A 606 -9.02 -20.90 -10.41
C PRO A 606 -8.76 -22.06 -11.37
N ALA A 607 -9.82 -22.68 -11.91
CA ALA A 607 -9.71 -23.74 -12.91
C ALA A 607 -9.10 -23.23 -14.23
N ASP A 608 -9.42 -22.01 -14.66
CA ASP A 608 -8.82 -21.41 -15.87
C ASP A 608 -7.32 -21.18 -15.69
N VAL A 609 -6.91 -20.68 -14.52
CA VAL A 609 -5.50 -20.47 -14.18
C VAL A 609 -4.74 -21.80 -14.15
N VAL A 610 -5.31 -22.82 -13.49
CA VAL A 610 -4.73 -24.17 -13.43
C VAL A 610 -4.64 -24.81 -14.81
N SER A 611 -5.70 -24.74 -15.61
CA SER A 611 -5.73 -25.31 -16.96
C SER A 611 -4.69 -24.64 -17.87
N SER A 612 -4.54 -23.32 -17.73
CA SER A 612 -3.53 -22.54 -18.47
C SER A 612 -2.11 -22.92 -18.05
N ALA A 613 -1.86 -23.07 -16.74
CA ALA A 613 -0.57 -23.52 -16.23
C ALA A 613 -0.22 -24.93 -16.74
N LEU A 614 -1.17 -25.87 -16.69
CA LEU A 614 -1.00 -27.23 -17.22
C LEU A 614 -0.73 -27.25 -18.73
N ALA A 615 -1.42 -26.39 -19.50
CA ALA A 615 -1.22 -26.29 -20.95
C ALA A 615 0.16 -25.74 -21.33
N HIS A 616 0.71 -24.80 -20.54
CA HIS A 616 2.02 -24.21 -20.77
C HIS A 616 3.16 -25.12 -20.30
N MET A 617 2.97 -25.82 -19.18
CA MET A 617 3.96 -26.71 -18.57
C MET A 617 3.88 -28.12 -19.15
N ARG A 618 4.28 -28.28 -20.43
CA ARG A 618 4.20 -29.54 -21.20
C ARG A 618 4.90 -30.78 -20.60
N PHE A 619 5.61 -30.70 -19.46
CA PHE A 619 6.49 -31.77 -18.96
C PHE A 619 6.62 -31.94 -17.42
N CYS A 620 5.81 -31.29 -16.57
CA CYS A 620 5.90 -31.51 -15.11
C CYS A 620 4.92 -32.57 -14.58
N LYS A 621 5.34 -33.28 -13.52
CA LYS A 621 4.52 -34.26 -12.78
C LYS A 621 3.38 -33.55 -12.07
N GLU A 622 2.18 -34.13 -12.09
CA GLU A 622 0.97 -33.60 -11.40
C GLU A 622 1.25 -33.19 -9.94
N ASP A 623 2.13 -33.93 -9.25
CA ASP A 623 2.59 -33.65 -7.87
C ASP A 623 3.14 -32.23 -7.65
N TYR A 624 3.76 -31.62 -8.67
CA TYR A 624 4.32 -30.26 -8.63
C TYR A 624 3.24 -29.20 -8.41
N LEU A 625 2.11 -29.36 -9.11
CA LEU A 625 1.00 -28.40 -9.07
C LEU A 625 0.15 -28.63 -7.83
N PHE A 626 -0.06 -29.90 -7.44
CA PHE A 626 -0.82 -30.25 -6.24
C PHE A 626 -0.24 -29.63 -4.96
N ALA A 627 1.07 -29.66 -4.77
CA ALA A 627 1.71 -29.07 -3.59
C ALA A 627 1.50 -27.54 -3.51
N ARG A 628 1.56 -26.86 -4.67
CA ARG A 628 1.35 -25.41 -4.80
C ARG A 628 -0.10 -25.02 -4.59
N LEU A 629 -1.03 -25.79 -5.15
CA LEU A 629 -2.46 -25.59 -4.94
C LEU A 629 -2.87 -25.88 -3.50
N SER A 630 -2.30 -26.90 -2.87
CA SER A 630 -2.52 -27.17 -1.44
C SER A 630 -2.04 -26.00 -0.57
N LEU A 631 -0.89 -25.42 -0.89
CA LEU A 631 -0.40 -24.24 -0.20
C LEU A 631 -1.35 -23.04 -0.37
N LEU A 632 -1.83 -22.80 -1.59
CA LEU A 632 -2.77 -21.71 -1.86
C LEU A 632 -4.10 -21.90 -1.11
N GLN A 633 -4.60 -23.15 -1.04
CA GLN A 633 -5.77 -23.51 -0.25
C GLN A 633 -5.57 -23.27 1.25
N ASP A 634 -4.39 -23.54 1.80
CA ASP A 634 -4.07 -23.22 3.22
C ASP A 634 -4.18 -21.71 3.52
N PHE A 635 -4.06 -20.86 2.50
CA PHE A 635 -4.22 -19.41 2.61
C PHE A 635 -5.61 -18.92 2.20
N GLY A 636 -6.54 -19.83 1.86
CA GLY A 636 -7.88 -19.50 1.38
C GLY A 636 -7.92 -18.93 -0.04
N ILE A 637 -6.80 -18.97 -0.77
CA ILE A 637 -6.67 -18.43 -2.12
C ILE A 637 -7.18 -19.46 -3.14
N GLY A 638 -8.02 -19.01 -4.08
CA GLY A 638 -8.62 -19.87 -5.10
C GLY A 638 -9.94 -20.53 -4.69
N SER A 639 -10.59 -20.02 -3.65
CA SER A 639 -11.94 -20.43 -3.22
C SER A 639 -13.06 -19.78 -4.05
N GLY A 640 -12.80 -18.63 -4.68
CA GLY A 640 -13.72 -17.90 -5.56
C GLY A 640 -13.10 -17.55 -6.92
N SER A 641 -13.91 -16.96 -7.81
CA SER A 641 -13.42 -16.46 -9.11
C SER A 641 -12.74 -15.10 -8.95
N PHE A 642 -11.71 -14.85 -9.77
CA PHE A 642 -10.99 -13.58 -9.81
C PHE A 642 -11.67 -12.61 -10.78
N CYS A 643 -11.89 -11.37 -10.35
CA CYS A 643 -12.50 -10.34 -11.19
C CYS A 643 -11.42 -9.39 -11.74
N ILE A 644 -11.22 -9.41 -13.05
CA ILE A 644 -10.30 -8.52 -13.76
C ILE A 644 -11.10 -7.34 -14.31
N SER A 645 -10.61 -6.12 -14.10
CA SER A 645 -11.23 -4.91 -14.60
C SER A 645 -10.18 -3.93 -15.17
N PRO A 646 -10.58 -2.92 -15.97
CA PRO A 646 -9.65 -1.89 -16.45
C PRO A 646 -8.93 -1.11 -15.33
N THR A 647 -9.50 -1.07 -14.12
CA THR A 647 -8.95 -0.34 -12.97
C THR A 647 -8.19 -1.20 -11.97
N ASP A 648 -8.28 -2.52 -12.13
CA ASP A 648 -7.63 -3.54 -11.32
C ASP A 648 -7.44 -4.78 -12.20
N ILE A 649 -6.34 -4.77 -12.96
CA ILE A 649 -6.04 -5.78 -13.98
C ILE A 649 -5.44 -7.06 -13.39
N LEU A 650 -4.97 -7.00 -12.15
CA LEU A 650 -4.30 -8.11 -11.47
C LEU A 650 -4.59 -8.05 -9.96
N PRO A 651 -5.77 -8.57 -9.54
CA PRO A 651 -6.13 -8.63 -8.13
C PRO A 651 -5.08 -9.42 -7.31
N ASP A 652 -4.86 -9.03 -6.05
CA ASP A 652 -3.80 -9.61 -5.20
C ASP A 652 -3.89 -11.14 -5.05
N GLU A 653 -5.11 -11.69 -4.97
CA GLU A 653 -5.31 -13.14 -4.89
C GLU A 653 -4.90 -13.85 -6.20
N LEU A 654 -5.20 -13.24 -7.35
CA LEU A 654 -4.77 -13.73 -8.66
C LEU A 654 -3.25 -13.57 -8.82
N ALA A 655 -2.68 -12.44 -8.43
CA ALA A 655 -1.24 -12.20 -8.43
C ALA A 655 -0.51 -13.26 -7.59
N THR A 656 -1.01 -13.52 -6.39
CA THR A 656 -0.44 -14.51 -5.47
C THR A 656 -0.55 -15.92 -6.04
N MET A 657 -1.71 -16.28 -6.62
CA MET A 657 -1.88 -17.57 -7.29
C MET A 657 -0.91 -17.73 -8.45
N LEU A 658 -0.72 -16.71 -9.28
CA LEU A 658 0.25 -16.73 -10.39
C LEU A 658 1.68 -16.85 -9.88
N LEU A 659 2.07 -16.09 -8.87
CA LEU A 659 3.41 -16.17 -8.28
C LEU A 659 3.72 -17.56 -7.72
N VAL A 660 2.79 -18.16 -6.98
CA VAL A 660 2.97 -19.51 -6.41
C VAL A 660 3.01 -20.59 -7.48
N ILE A 661 2.22 -20.46 -8.54
CA ILE A 661 2.23 -21.40 -9.66
C ILE A 661 3.51 -21.26 -10.50
N CYS A 662 3.98 -20.02 -10.70
CA CYS A 662 5.12 -19.72 -11.59
C CYS A 662 6.49 -19.77 -10.91
N MET A 663 6.58 -19.76 -9.58
CA MET A 663 7.88 -19.85 -8.89
C MET A 663 8.58 -21.18 -9.13
N THR A 664 9.92 -21.12 -9.20
CA THR A 664 10.77 -22.30 -9.36
C THR A 664 10.65 -23.25 -8.18
N ASP A 665 11.02 -24.51 -8.36
CA ASP A 665 11.04 -25.49 -7.24
C ASP A 665 11.97 -25.08 -6.10
N ALA A 666 13.07 -24.40 -6.40
CA ALA A 666 13.99 -23.89 -5.39
C ALA A 666 13.35 -22.77 -4.55
N GLU A 667 12.65 -21.83 -5.20
CA GLU A 667 11.93 -20.74 -4.53
C GLU A 667 10.76 -21.28 -3.70
N PHE A 668 9.98 -22.20 -4.26
CA PHE A 668 8.87 -22.85 -3.55
C PHE A 668 9.37 -23.64 -2.34
N ALA A 669 10.45 -24.41 -2.47
CA ALA A 669 11.03 -25.16 -1.36
C ALA A 669 11.57 -24.23 -0.27
N LYS A 670 12.22 -23.12 -0.64
CA LYS A 670 12.71 -22.10 0.31
C LYS A 670 11.54 -21.44 1.05
N TYR A 671 10.49 -21.05 0.33
CA TYR A 671 9.27 -20.46 0.88
C TYR A 671 8.58 -21.44 1.86
N HIS A 672 8.49 -22.71 1.49
CA HIS A 672 7.90 -23.76 2.32
C HIS A 672 8.76 -24.10 3.56
N GLN A 673 10.10 -24.15 3.43
CA GLN A 673 11.02 -24.42 4.55
C GLN A 673 11.09 -23.29 5.58
N GLN A 674 11.09 -22.03 5.14
CA GLN A 674 11.02 -20.88 6.04
C GLN A 674 9.75 -20.92 6.92
N ARG A 675 8.67 -21.52 6.42
CA ARG A 675 7.44 -21.77 7.18
C ARG A 675 7.57 -22.94 8.16
N ALA A 676 8.13 -24.07 7.76
CA ALA A 676 8.33 -25.23 8.66
C ALA A 676 9.17 -24.87 9.90
N GLY A 677 10.18 -24.00 9.74
CA GLY A 677 10.95 -23.44 10.86
C GLY A 677 10.15 -22.49 11.77
N ARG A 678 9.17 -21.76 11.21
CA ARG A 678 8.27 -20.87 11.96
C ARG A 678 7.14 -21.62 12.71
N THR A 679 6.70 -22.78 12.23
CA THR A 679 5.65 -23.58 12.89
C THR A 679 6.13 -24.18 14.22
N ALA A 680 7.41 -24.53 14.35
CA ALA A 680 8.00 -24.98 15.62
C ALA A 680 8.04 -23.87 16.70
N ALA A 681 8.19 -22.61 16.30
CA ALA A 681 8.13 -21.45 17.20
C ALA A 681 6.68 -21.09 17.62
N ARG A 682 5.69 -21.47 16.80
CA ARG A 682 4.26 -21.16 17.00
C ARG A 682 3.58 -21.96 18.11
N CYS A 683 4.15 -23.09 18.55
CA CYS A 683 3.61 -23.85 19.70
C CYS A 683 3.98 -23.24 21.08
N LEU A 684 4.83 -22.21 21.13
CA LEU A 684 5.26 -21.57 22.38
C LEU A 684 4.87 -20.09 22.51
N PHE A 685 4.50 -19.42 21.42
CA PHE A 685 4.08 -18.01 21.46
C PHE A 685 2.91 -17.74 20.51
N GLY A 686 1.80 -17.27 21.08
CA GLY A 686 0.58 -16.92 20.36
C GLY A 686 0.75 -15.64 19.53
N SER A 687 0.52 -15.81 18.22
CA SER A 687 0.06 -14.82 17.23
C SER A 687 0.51 -13.35 17.37
N THR A 688 1.68 -13.04 16.83
CA THR A 688 2.03 -11.71 16.29
C THR A 688 2.85 -11.91 15.02
N LEU A 689 2.41 -11.33 13.91
CA LEU A 689 3.17 -11.26 12.65
C LEU A 689 3.85 -9.89 12.61
N LEU A 690 5.18 -9.90 12.63
CA LEU A 690 6.05 -8.81 12.22
C LEU A 690 6.84 -9.24 10.96
N PRO A 691 7.32 -8.26 10.18
CA PRO A 691 7.83 -8.37 8.81
C PRO A 691 9.31 -8.73 8.81
N ASN A 692 9.77 -9.23 7.65
CA ASN A 692 11.11 -9.01 7.11
C ASN A 692 11.18 -9.75 5.78
N LEU A 693 10.90 -8.99 4.72
CA LEU A 693 11.24 -9.20 3.32
C LEU A 693 10.61 -8.00 2.62
N PHE A 694 11.36 -6.90 2.51
CA PHE A 694 11.46 -5.98 1.37
C PHE A 694 12.50 -4.92 1.70
#